data_AF-A0A925X028-F1
#
_entry.id   AF-A0A925X028-F1
#
_cell.length_a   1.000
_cell.length_b   1.000
_cell.length_c   1.000
_cell.angle_alpha   90.00
_cell.angle_beta   90.00
_cell.angle_gamma   90.00
#
_symmetry.space_group_name_H-M   'P 1'
#
loop_
_entity.id
_entity.type
_entity.pdbx_description
1 polymer ?
#
loop_
_entity_poly.entity_id
_entity_poly.type
_entity_poly.pdbx_seq_one_letter_code
_entity_poly.pdbx_strand_id
1 'polypeptide(L)'
;METRTLLASAVKSALGQVRPTPNLSTLNAVALALDVAQTTVLITEGVGAVQTIRLRLTASPPSPVTINLSRISGDTDISVLDTSVVINSSNWRAEKYIRLQAASDADATNGVATIRATASGLSPLDIIATEKDDDGAQGIELSSAAVSIPEDRTTTFRARLTARPASNVTIQTARAGGDSDLEVEAHSAITFSPTNWDRWQWISIASKSDADTANGSATFNVTSPGMATQTVTGTEADSTSTPAIHNVLVDDYQVLASSGFGLDRLGANRGQIASAGATVDFLRGSVNAQITSAGGFAGVFSSLNHDSSEHLQLNAQAILPSQIRPEYQYRITAVTADILDGQGTFQLELKNAANAIVWSGSVALTGGPTAIRLTVPNTVGNVELLNWVVTGPAGSFAKVDSVKLEVAGPQIGYLEEFLWPYASLLANYNAATGLVRDSSSFVTGAFDGINGTGALAAATAMAEKLGVISTASAQQIVSKITTTLLDLQANASFNGVLPHFLKNTANGPRIIPGSEFSSIDTSIAFLFTLLSSQALSLPTAPLEQAIDNVNWQALKLPNGQVSHGYTDTGTRLPQGWDYFGGESLLTALTYAAAEGSLPSIPNINVANPATFNGSGFIDEMLWLVMSPVGKDAYGPDWDVFRTVASNRQVQYYDTQPAPLFGASAGEAPILAQTTSGYDAFGVGGAIANNDGSAVFVAPVQTPHYAGMVWSLQPDSSERMFDYLTQNGMLTPLNNVESSVAQTWSGQIENSWNSLRGSWNLGLQVLGVGKGLLQHVGVNPLSNAAETNTYIAAARQKISAATQNLTLSNKAAIIDAPRTFDSINISGASGDMIIRDGGFNTLRSKSLSITTSGVLDLNDNDMILDYTGGSQLAAIQSLINSARSGGTWSGTGLTSTSAKNANPKNRTLGAMEATDYQSIYGPGATFNGQAIDASTVLVKFTYYGDADFNDVVDFDDYSRTDGGFNDGRTGWLNGDFDGNGIVDFDDYSLIDQAFNTQS
;
A
#
# COMPACT_ATOMS: atom_id res chain seq x y z
N MET A 1 51.82 -36.61 -29.83
CA MET A 1 52.44 -37.85 -29.34
C MET A 1 52.57 -37.68 -27.84
N GLU A 2 51.52 -38.06 -27.11
CA GLU A 2 51.46 -39.29 -26.27
C GLU A 2 52.32 -39.10 -25.01
N THR A 3 51.82 -39.15 -23.78
CA THR A 3 50.77 -40.05 -23.25
C THR A 3 50.20 -39.50 -21.93
N ARG A 4 48.92 -39.80 -21.69
CA ARG A 4 48.13 -39.64 -20.44
C ARG A 4 48.84 -40.32 -19.24
N THR A 5 48.53 -40.07 -17.96
CA THR A 5 47.35 -40.56 -17.21
C THR A 5 47.50 -40.10 -15.74
N LEU A 6 46.59 -39.34 -15.11
CA LEU A 6 45.64 -39.74 -14.04
C LEU A 6 45.31 -38.41 -13.31
N LEU A 7 44.19 -37.70 -13.48
CA LEU A 7 42.88 -37.89 -12.83
C LEU A 7 41.96 -36.76 -13.37
N ALA A 8 41.42 -36.98 -14.57
CA ALA A 8 40.45 -36.07 -15.19
C ALA A 8 39.35 -36.85 -15.93
N SER A 9 38.89 -37.96 -15.32
CA SER A 9 37.83 -38.83 -15.86
C SER A 9 36.64 -39.06 -14.91
N ALA A 10 36.34 -38.09 -14.03
CA ALA A 10 35.07 -38.10 -13.26
C ALA A 10 34.21 -36.83 -13.46
N VAL A 11 34.70 -35.80 -14.17
CA VAL A 11 33.94 -34.54 -14.39
C VAL A 11 33.72 -34.24 -15.88
N LYS A 12 34.36 -34.99 -16.79
CA LYS A 12 34.20 -34.88 -18.25
C LYS A 12 33.15 -35.84 -18.86
N SER A 13 32.35 -36.50 -18.03
CA SER A 13 31.12 -37.22 -18.45
C SER A 13 29.83 -36.49 -18.09
N ALA A 14 29.89 -35.26 -17.54
CA ALA A 14 28.69 -34.46 -17.23
C ALA A 14 28.54 -33.18 -18.07
N LEU A 15 29.57 -32.77 -18.82
CA LEU A 15 29.56 -31.57 -19.67
C LEU A 15 30.16 -31.91 -21.05
N GLY A 16 29.33 -32.45 -21.94
CA GLY A 16 29.78 -32.95 -23.22
C GLY A 16 28.74 -33.62 -24.11
N GLN A 17 27.48 -33.21 -24.02
CA GLN A 17 26.65 -33.12 -25.21
C GLN A 17 25.94 -31.78 -25.16
N VAL A 18 26.25 -30.95 -26.16
CA VAL A 18 25.32 -29.96 -26.68
C VAL A 18 24.01 -30.72 -26.87
N ARG A 19 23.04 -30.54 -25.95
CA ARG A 19 21.66 -30.72 -26.34
C ARG A 19 21.46 -29.74 -27.49
N PRO A 20 20.92 -30.18 -28.63
CA PRO A 20 20.60 -29.26 -29.71
C PRO A 20 19.84 -28.08 -29.10
N THR A 21 20.12 -26.85 -29.53
CA THR A 21 19.03 -25.87 -29.66
C THR A 21 17.87 -26.67 -30.22
N PRO A 22 16.71 -26.75 -29.55
CA PRO A 22 15.60 -27.50 -30.11
C PRO A 22 15.45 -26.95 -31.51
N ASN A 23 15.73 -27.81 -32.49
CA ASN A 23 15.52 -27.49 -33.87
C ASN A 23 14.01 -27.25 -33.93
N LEU A 24 13.59 -25.98 -33.92
CA LEU A 24 12.20 -25.55 -33.97
C LEU A 24 11.52 -25.96 -35.30
N SER A 25 12.19 -26.77 -36.12
CA SER A 25 11.62 -27.46 -37.28
C SER A 25 11.21 -28.92 -37.01
N THR A 26 11.34 -29.46 -35.79
CA THR A 26 10.80 -30.81 -35.45
C THR A 26 10.15 -30.91 -34.06
N LEU A 27 9.73 -29.79 -33.43
CA LEU A 27 8.66 -29.89 -32.45
C LEU A 27 7.48 -30.53 -33.18
N ASN A 28 6.98 -31.67 -32.69
CA ASN A 28 5.66 -32.19 -33.03
C ASN A 28 4.75 -30.99 -33.22
N ALA A 29 4.18 -30.81 -34.41
CA ALA A 29 3.25 -29.72 -34.68
C ALA A 29 2.30 -29.68 -33.49
N VAL A 30 2.43 -28.64 -32.63
CA VAL A 30 1.61 -28.54 -31.43
C VAL A 30 0.20 -28.45 -31.98
N ALA A 31 -0.56 -29.52 -31.77
CA ALA A 31 -1.91 -29.59 -32.30
C ALA A 31 -2.65 -28.36 -31.79
N LEU A 32 -3.21 -27.57 -32.71
CA LEU A 32 -4.01 -26.42 -32.36
C LEU A 32 -5.12 -26.91 -31.44
N ALA A 33 -5.13 -26.44 -30.20
CA ALA A 33 -6.07 -26.84 -29.16
C ALA A 33 -6.32 -25.66 -28.21
N LEU A 34 -7.43 -25.75 -27.48
CA LEU A 34 -7.73 -24.84 -26.38
C LEU A 34 -6.84 -25.18 -25.18
N ASP A 35 -6.27 -24.17 -24.55
CA ASP A 35 -5.46 -24.28 -23.32
C ASP A 35 -6.06 -23.35 -22.27
N VAL A 36 -6.40 -23.89 -21.10
CA VAL A 36 -6.92 -23.13 -19.96
C VAL A 36 -5.99 -23.30 -18.78
N ALA A 37 -5.70 -22.21 -18.08
CA ALA A 37 -4.80 -22.26 -16.93
C ALA A 37 -5.37 -23.09 -15.77
N GLN A 38 -6.70 -23.20 -15.70
CA GLN A 38 -7.43 -23.93 -14.67
C GLN A 38 -8.67 -24.58 -15.28
N THR A 39 -8.88 -25.86 -15.02
CA THR A 39 -10.10 -26.61 -15.40
C THR A 39 -11.16 -26.61 -14.29
N THR A 40 -10.83 -26.02 -13.15
CA THR A 40 -11.72 -25.83 -11.99
C THR A 40 -11.57 -24.41 -11.47
N VAL A 41 -12.66 -23.74 -11.14
CA VAL A 41 -12.67 -22.36 -10.66
C VAL A 41 -13.67 -22.21 -9.51
N LEU A 42 -13.26 -21.57 -8.43
CA LEU A 42 -14.13 -21.22 -7.30
C LEU A 42 -14.62 -19.79 -7.48
N ILE A 43 -15.93 -19.56 -7.37
CA ILE A 43 -16.55 -18.25 -7.58
C ILE A 43 -17.32 -17.91 -6.32
N THR A 44 -16.94 -16.88 -5.58
CA THR A 44 -17.79 -16.40 -4.47
C THR A 44 -19.12 -15.94 -5.04
N GLU A 45 -20.24 -16.27 -4.40
CA GLU A 45 -21.54 -15.77 -4.85
C GLU A 45 -21.72 -14.28 -4.55
N GLY A 46 -22.67 -13.65 -5.24
CA GLY A 46 -23.05 -12.27 -4.96
C GLY A 46 -22.57 -11.22 -5.95
N VAL A 47 -23.11 -10.02 -5.74
CA VAL A 47 -23.02 -8.91 -6.68
C VAL A 47 -21.60 -8.33 -6.69
N GLY A 48 -20.83 -8.64 -7.74
CA GLY A 48 -19.46 -8.13 -7.93
C GLY A 48 -18.36 -9.17 -7.77
N ALA A 49 -18.68 -10.39 -7.35
CA ALA A 49 -17.76 -11.52 -7.27
C ALA A 49 -17.52 -12.15 -8.66
N VAL A 50 -16.86 -11.39 -9.53
CA VAL A 50 -16.49 -11.84 -10.87
C VAL A 50 -15.17 -12.59 -10.79
N GLN A 51 -15.20 -13.90 -11.05
CA GLN A 51 -13.99 -14.70 -11.17
C GLN A 51 -13.54 -14.77 -12.63
N THR A 52 -12.23 -14.68 -12.87
CA THR A 52 -11.69 -14.80 -14.24
C THR A 52 -11.07 -16.17 -14.49
N ILE A 53 -11.42 -16.78 -15.61
CA ILE A 53 -10.73 -17.94 -16.18
C ILE A 53 -9.82 -17.47 -17.30
N ARG A 54 -8.66 -18.12 -17.43
CA ARG A 54 -7.66 -17.78 -18.45
C ARG A 54 -7.69 -18.81 -19.57
N LEU A 55 -7.77 -18.35 -20.81
CA LEU A 55 -7.72 -19.21 -21.99
C LEU A 55 -6.78 -18.68 -23.07
N ARG A 56 -6.17 -19.59 -23.82
CA ARG A 56 -5.36 -19.30 -25.01
C ARG A 56 -5.39 -20.48 -25.99
N LEU A 57 -4.66 -20.35 -27.10
CA LEU A 57 -4.40 -21.48 -28.01
C LEU A 57 -3.01 -22.05 -27.76
N THR A 58 -2.85 -23.36 -27.93
CA THR A 58 -1.55 -24.06 -27.82
C THR A 58 -0.58 -23.74 -28.97
N ALA A 59 -1.10 -23.21 -30.10
CA ALA A 59 -0.34 -22.85 -31.28
C ALA A 59 -0.96 -21.66 -32.02
N SER A 60 -0.18 -21.01 -32.90
CA SER A 60 -0.67 -19.93 -33.75
C SER A 60 -1.74 -20.44 -34.72
N PRO A 61 -2.95 -19.86 -34.76
CA PRO A 61 -3.97 -20.29 -35.70
C PRO A 61 -3.70 -19.71 -37.11
N PRO A 62 -4.00 -20.46 -38.20
CA PRO A 62 -3.79 -20.00 -39.57
C PRO A 62 -4.77 -18.90 -40.01
N SER A 63 -5.88 -18.74 -39.29
CA SER A 63 -6.88 -17.68 -39.42
C SER A 63 -7.46 -17.35 -38.05
N PRO A 64 -8.08 -16.19 -37.82
CA PRO A 64 -8.74 -15.90 -36.54
C PRO A 64 -9.73 -17.00 -36.12
N VAL A 65 -9.64 -17.43 -34.86
CA VAL A 65 -10.49 -18.45 -34.23
C VAL A 65 -11.39 -17.75 -33.23
N THR A 66 -12.71 -17.91 -33.39
CA THR A 66 -13.70 -17.51 -32.39
C THR A 66 -13.96 -18.68 -31.46
N ILE A 67 -13.68 -18.48 -30.18
CA ILE A 67 -13.98 -19.40 -29.09
C ILE A 67 -15.30 -18.95 -28.48
N ASN A 68 -16.31 -19.81 -28.49
CA ASN A 68 -17.59 -19.57 -27.83
C ASN A 68 -17.62 -20.29 -26.50
N LEU A 69 -18.04 -19.58 -25.45
CA LEU A 69 -18.18 -20.10 -24.10
C LEU A 69 -19.65 -20.11 -23.70
N SER A 70 -20.09 -21.24 -23.17
CA SER A 70 -21.46 -21.41 -22.70
C SER A 70 -21.50 -22.39 -21.53
N ARG A 71 -22.38 -22.15 -20.58
CA ARG A 71 -22.74 -23.16 -19.59
C ARG A 71 -23.52 -24.28 -20.28
N ILE A 72 -23.12 -25.52 -20.04
CA ILE A 72 -23.74 -26.70 -20.66
C ILE A 72 -24.53 -27.56 -19.68
N SER A 73 -24.25 -27.46 -18.38
CA SER A 73 -24.91 -28.20 -17.32
C SER A 73 -24.60 -27.60 -15.94
N GLY A 74 -25.30 -28.07 -14.92
CA GLY A 74 -25.10 -27.68 -13.53
C GLY A 74 -25.85 -26.41 -13.17
N ASP A 75 -25.34 -25.67 -12.18
CA ASP A 75 -26.07 -24.57 -11.56
C ASP A 75 -26.43 -23.45 -12.55
N THR A 76 -27.65 -22.89 -12.44
CA THR A 76 -28.11 -21.78 -13.26
C THR A 76 -27.56 -20.43 -12.83
N ASP A 77 -27.17 -20.32 -11.56
CA ASP A 77 -26.70 -19.07 -10.97
C ASP A 77 -25.27 -18.74 -11.40
N ILE A 78 -24.50 -19.77 -11.76
CA ILE A 78 -23.22 -19.61 -12.44
C ILE A 78 -23.43 -19.23 -13.92
N SER A 79 -22.95 -18.05 -14.30
CA SER A 79 -23.09 -17.51 -15.65
C SER A 79 -21.76 -17.05 -16.26
N VAL A 80 -21.66 -17.17 -17.59
CA VAL A 80 -20.50 -16.73 -18.38
C VAL A 80 -20.79 -15.33 -18.91
N LEU A 81 -20.02 -14.34 -18.47
CA LEU A 81 -20.20 -12.95 -18.91
C LEU A 81 -19.58 -12.70 -20.27
N ASP A 82 -18.41 -13.28 -20.55
CA ASP A 82 -17.74 -13.16 -21.85
C ASP A 82 -18.00 -14.42 -22.69
N THR A 83 -19.11 -14.41 -23.43
CA THR A 83 -19.60 -15.59 -24.18
C THR A 83 -18.81 -15.90 -25.45
N SER A 84 -17.91 -15.00 -25.89
CA SER A 84 -16.99 -15.29 -26.99
C SER A 84 -15.68 -14.51 -26.91
N VAL A 85 -14.60 -15.11 -27.43
CA VAL A 85 -13.28 -14.47 -27.59
C VAL A 85 -12.69 -14.80 -28.96
N VAL A 86 -12.05 -13.82 -29.59
CA VAL A 86 -11.37 -13.98 -30.88
C VAL A 86 -9.85 -14.04 -30.67
N ILE A 87 -9.23 -15.13 -31.13
CA ILE A 87 -7.78 -15.34 -31.06
C ILE A 87 -7.21 -15.43 -32.48
N ASN A 88 -6.11 -14.74 -32.76
CA ASN A 88 -5.47 -14.67 -34.07
C ASN A 88 -3.95 -14.93 -33.96
N SER A 89 -3.27 -14.90 -35.11
CA SER A 89 -1.83 -15.20 -35.21
C SER A 89 -0.91 -14.23 -34.46
N SER A 90 -1.37 -13.03 -34.09
CA SER A 90 -0.57 -12.06 -33.34
C SER A 90 -0.80 -12.12 -31.83
N ASN A 91 -1.85 -12.80 -31.36
CA ASN A 91 -2.24 -12.78 -29.94
C ASN A 91 -2.48 -14.16 -29.32
N TRP A 92 -2.22 -15.25 -30.04
CA TRP A 92 -2.52 -16.62 -29.60
C TRP A 92 -1.78 -17.08 -28.32
N ARG A 93 -0.62 -16.48 -28.02
CA ARG A 93 0.14 -16.75 -26.80
C ARG A 93 -0.35 -15.95 -25.59
N ALA A 94 -1.06 -14.85 -25.82
CA ALA A 94 -1.53 -13.97 -24.77
C ALA A 94 -2.78 -14.57 -24.11
N GLU A 95 -2.78 -14.63 -22.78
CA GLU A 95 -3.93 -15.08 -22.01
C GLU A 95 -5.13 -14.16 -22.27
N LYS A 96 -6.29 -14.77 -22.47
CA LYS A 96 -7.59 -14.10 -22.54
C LYS A 96 -8.33 -14.38 -21.24
N TYR A 97 -8.79 -13.32 -20.60
CA TYR A 97 -9.55 -13.40 -19.36
C TYR A 97 -11.03 -13.47 -19.72
N ILE A 98 -11.70 -14.54 -19.31
CA ILE A 98 -13.15 -14.69 -19.40
C ILE A 98 -13.73 -14.55 -18.01
N ARG A 99 -14.71 -13.69 -17.87
CA ARG A 99 -15.41 -13.44 -16.62
C ARG A 99 -16.54 -14.44 -16.43
N LEU A 100 -16.56 -15.05 -15.26
CA LEU A 100 -17.64 -15.85 -14.72
C LEU A 100 -18.19 -15.13 -13.49
N GLN A 101 -19.46 -15.35 -13.18
CA GLN A 101 -20.09 -14.91 -11.94
C GLN A 101 -20.99 -16.01 -11.42
N ALA A 102 -21.20 -16.05 -10.11
CA ALA A 102 -22.26 -16.83 -9.46
C ALA A 102 -23.27 -15.80 -8.92
N ALA A 103 -24.50 -15.84 -9.42
CA ALA A 103 -25.60 -15.11 -8.79
C ALA A 103 -25.82 -15.69 -7.39
N SER A 104 -26.26 -14.86 -6.45
CA SER A 104 -26.61 -15.42 -5.15
C SER A 104 -27.89 -16.23 -5.26
N ASP A 105 -27.94 -17.32 -4.52
CA ASP A 105 -29.19 -18.00 -4.25
C ASP A 105 -29.57 -17.90 -2.76
N ALA A 106 -30.18 -18.91 -2.17
CA ALA A 106 -30.72 -18.87 -0.81
C ALA A 106 -30.42 -20.15 -0.03
N ASP A 107 -29.59 -21.03 -0.58
CA ASP A 107 -29.24 -22.29 0.04
C ASP A 107 -27.77 -22.30 0.43
N ALA A 108 -27.40 -23.18 1.38
CA ALA A 108 -26.06 -23.21 1.96
C ALA A 108 -25.13 -24.22 1.25
N THR A 109 -25.47 -24.60 0.02
CA THR A 109 -24.78 -25.59 -0.79
C THR A 109 -24.12 -24.94 -1.98
N ASN A 110 -22.79 -25.04 -2.05
CA ASN A 110 -22.05 -24.73 -3.27
C ASN A 110 -22.62 -25.48 -4.50
N GLY A 111 -23.32 -24.76 -5.37
CA GLY A 111 -23.66 -25.14 -6.73
C GLY A 111 -22.43 -25.27 -7.62
N VAL A 112 -22.59 -26.10 -8.64
CA VAL A 112 -21.52 -26.47 -9.56
C VAL A 112 -22.04 -26.41 -10.99
N ALA A 113 -21.38 -25.66 -11.86
CA ALA A 113 -21.68 -25.57 -13.27
C ALA A 113 -20.51 -26.01 -14.15
N THR A 114 -20.83 -26.59 -15.30
CA THR A 114 -19.83 -26.89 -16.33
C THR A 114 -19.94 -25.88 -17.44
N ILE A 115 -18.86 -25.12 -17.64
CA ILE A 115 -18.69 -24.17 -18.74
C ILE A 115 -17.88 -24.85 -19.84
N ARG A 116 -18.41 -24.87 -21.06
CA ARG A 116 -17.73 -25.44 -22.22
C ARG A 116 -17.24 -24.34 -23.15
N ALA A 117 -15.94 -24.36 -23.44
CA ALA A 117 -15.33 -23.59 -24.51
C ALA A 117 -15.32 -24.41 -25.80
N THR A 118 -15.80 -23.82 -26.89
CA THR A 118 -15.88 -24.47 -28.22
C THR A 118 -15.30 -23.57 -29.30
N ALA A 119 -14.62 -24.16 -30.27
CA ALA A 119 -14.17 -23.47 -31.47
C ALA A 119 -14.20 -24.44 -32.65
N SER A 120 -14.52 -23.92 -33.84
CA SER A 120 -14.60 -24.75 -35.05
C SER A 120 -13.27 -25.45 -35.33
N GLY A 121 -13.31 -26.78 -35.47
CA GLY A 121 -12.12 -27.60 -35.72
C GLY A 121 -11.25 -27.90 -34.50
N LEU A 122 -11.61 -27.44 -33.30
CA LEU A 122 -10.92 -27.76 -32.04
C LEU A 122 -11.76 -28.68 -31.16
N SER A 123 -11.10 -29.51 -30.35
CA SER A 123 -11.80 -30.29 -29.32
C SER A 123 -12.37 -29.33 -28.26
N PRO A 124 -13.64 -29.49 -27.84
CA PRO A 124 -14.20 -28.72 -26.74
C PRO A 124 -13.45 -28.93 -25.44
N LEU A 125 -13.47 -27.93 -24.57
CA LEU A 125 -12.82 -27.96 -23.27
C LEU A 125 -13.81 -27.55 -22.19
N ASP A 126 -13.92 -28.36 -21.15
CA ASP A 126 -14.83 -28.16 -20.03
C ASP A 126 -14.10 -27.57 -18.83
N ILE A 127 -14.77 -26.63 -18.17
CA ILE A 127 -14.32 -25.92 -16.98
C ILE A 127 -15.40 -26.10 -15.93
N ILE A 128 -15.02 -26.56 -14.76
CA ILE A 128 -15.93 -26.76 -13.63
C ILE A 128 -15.87 -25.50 -12.77
N ALA A 129 -16.96 -24.73 -12.77
CA ALA A 129 -17.15 -23.62 -11.86
C ALA A 129 -17.91 -24.13 -10.64
N THR A 130 -17.38 -23.87 -9.45
CA THR A 130 -18.01 -24.16 -8.17
C THR A 130 -18.24 -22.83 -7.49
N GLU A 131 -19.47 -22.55 -7.06
CA GLU A 131 -19.69 -21.37 -6.24
C GLU A 131 -19.22 -21.60 -4.81
N LYS A 132 -18.91 -20.51 -4.12
CA LYS A 132 -18.63 -20.50 -2.70
C LYS A 132 -19.74 -19.69 -2.04
N ASP A 133 -20.51 -20.43 -1.25
CA ASP A 133 -21.72 -20.01 -0.59
C ASP A 133 -21.48 -19.00 0.56
N ASP A 134 -22.43 -18.10 0.74
CA ASP A 134 -22.50 -17.04 1.72
C ASP A 134 -23.76 -17.07 2.61
N ASP A 135 -24.68 -18.02 2.42
CA ASP A 135 -25.94 -18.16 3.17
C ASP A 135 -25.80 -19.01 4.46
N GLY A 136 -24.58 -19.06 5.00
CA GLY A 136 -24.26 -19.75 6.25
C GLY A 136 -24.91 -19.16 7.52
N ALA A 137 -24.62 -19.76 8.68
CA ALA A 137 -25.12 -19.23 9.94
C ALA A 137 -24.56 -17.83 10.22
N GLN A 138 -25.45 -16.87 10.48
CA GLN A 138 -25.06 -15.51 10.81
C GLN A 138 -24.19 -15.41 12.07
N GLY A 139 -23.05 -14.74 11.93
CA GLY A 139 -22.16 -14.39 13.03
C GLY A 139 -21.33 -13.14 12.72
N ILE A 140 -20.74 -12.57 13.76
CA ILE A 140 -19.82 -11.43 13.67
C ILE A 140 -18.39 -11.97 13.69
N GLU A 141 -17.59 -11.54 12.74
CA GLU A 141 -16.14 -11.78 12.72
C GLU A 141 -15.42 -10.48 13.08
N LEU A 142 -14.41 -10.55 13.95
CA LEU A 142 -13.57 -9.41 14.32
C LEU A 142 -12.15 -9.62 13.82
N SER A 143 -11.48 -8.55 13.39
CA SER A 143 -10.08 -8.62 12.95
C SER A 143 -9.12 -8.88 14.10
N SER A 144 -9.50 -8.51 15.32
CA SER A 144 -8.76 -8.81 16.54
C SER A 144 -9.70 -8.94 17.73
N ALA A 145 -9.34 -9.78 18.70
CA ALA A 145 -9.99 -9.87 20.00
C ALA A 145 -9.40 -8.91 21.06
N ALA A 146 -8.31 -8.20 20.73
CA ALA A 146 -7.70 -7.20 21.60
C ALA A 146 -7.00 -6.09 20.81
N VAL A 147 -7.01 -4.88 21.35
CA VAL A 147 -6.28 -3.73 20.81
C VAL A 147 -5.52 -3.03 21.94
N SER A 148 -4.34 -2.50 21.60
CA SER A 148 -3.54 -1.66 22.48
C SER A 148 -3.66 -0.22 21.99
N ILE A 149 -4.08 0.69 22.87
CA ILE A 149 -4.32 2.10 22.54
C ILE A 149 -3.33 2.96 23.33
N PRO A 150 -2.31 3.58 22.71
CA PRO A 150 -1.44 4.51 23.41
C PRO A 150 -2.22 5.68 24.01
N GLU A 151 -1.84 6.19 25.19
CA GLU A 151 -2.52 7.34 25.81
C GLU A 151 -2.69 8.54 24.86
N ASP A 152 -3.83 9.23 24.94
CA ASP A 152 -4.22 10.35 24.08
C ASP A 152 -4.13 10.02 22.57
N ARG A 153 -4.41 8.77 22.21
CA ARG A 153 -4.45 8.29 20.82
C ARG A 153 -5.67 7.43 20.57
N THR A 154 -5.85 7.15 19.29
CA THR A 154 -6.85 6.22 18.77
C THR A 154 -6.16 5.00 18.20
N THR A 155 -6.78 3.85 18.36
CA THR A 155 -6.46 2.62 17.61
C THR A 155 -7.76 2.02 17.10
N THR A 156 -7.67 1.23 16.04
CA THR A 156 -8.84 0.66 15.38
C THR A 156 -8.81 -0.88 15.41
N PHE A 157 -9.99 -1.50 15.35
CA PHE A 157 -10.17 -2.88 14.92
C PHE A 157 -11.29 -2.93 13.87
N ARG A 158 -11.52 -4.09 13.24
CA ARG A 158 -12.55 -4.23 12.21
C ARG A 158 -13.55 -5.31 12.56
N ALA A 159 -14.74 -5.17 12.03
CA ALA A 159 -15.78 -6.19 12.09
C ALA A 159 -16.38 -6.44 10.70
N ARG A 160 -16.88 -7.65 10.47
CA ARG A 160 -17.74 -8.02 9.35
C ARG A 160 -18.72 -9.11 9.75
N LEU A 161 -19.63 -9.48 8.86
CA LEU A 161 -20.47 -10.66 9.02
C LEU A 161 -19.81 -11.89 8.37
N THR A 162 -20.14 -13.05 8.90
CA THR A 162 -19.64 -14.36 8.41
C THR A 162 -20.54 -14.99 7.34
N ALA A 163 -21.72 -14.41 7.14
CA ALA A 163 -22.71 -14.83 6.16
C ALA A 163 -23.48 -13.60 5.69
N ARG A 164 -24.04 -13.68 4.48
CA ARG A 164 -24.89 -12.65 3.91
C ARG A 164 -26.19 -12.53 4.69
N PRO A 165 -26.53 -11.33 5.15
CA PRO A 165 -27.78 -11.14 5.85
C PRO A 165 -28.93 -11.01 4.86
N ALA A 166 -30.09 -11.59 5.17
CA ALA A 166 -31.31 -11.43 4.36
C ALA A 166 -31.85 -9.99 4.30
N SER A 167 -31.44 -9.15 5.26
CA SER A 167 -31.76 -7.73 5.36
C SER A 167 -30.66 -7.02 6.14
N ASN A 168 -30.59 -5.70 6.13
CA ASN A 168 -29.58 -4.97 6.89
C ASN A 168 -29.46 -5.46 8.36
N VAL A 169 -28.24 -5.80 8.78
CA VAL A 169 -27.88 -6.20 10.13
C VAL A 169 -26.97 -5.12 10.70
N THR A 170 -27.37 -4.53 11.83
CA THR A 170 -26.51 -3.60 12.55
C THR A 170 -25.76 -4.34 13.65
N ILE A 171 -24.44 -4.18 13.72
CA ILE A 171 -23.64 -4.49 14.89
C ILE A 171 -23.50 -3.21 15.74
N GLN A 172 -23.48 -3.37 17.05
CA GLN A 172 -23.26 -2.30 18.02
C GLN A 172 -22.02 -2.64 18.83
N THR A 173 -21.07 -1.72 18.87
CA THR A 173 -19.89 -1.76 19.73
C THR A 173 -20.10 -0.82 20.90
N ALA A 174 -20.08 -1.36 22.11
CA ALA A 174 -20.17 -0.56 23.32
C ALA A 174 -19.21 -1.09 24.39
N ARG A 175 -18.66 -0.19 25.20
CA ARG A 175 -17.90 -0.57 26.38
C ARG A 175 -18.80 -1.35 27.34
N ALA A 176 -18.46 -2.60 27.60
CA ALA A 176 -19.16 -3.50 28.51
C ALA A 176 -18.70 -3.32 29.97
N GLY A 177 -17.46 -2.86 30.18
CA GLY A 177 -16.90 -2.57 31.50
C GLY A 177 -15.40 -2.34 31.44
N GLY A 178 -14.79 -2.06 32.60
CA GLY A 178 -13.38 -1.71 32.72
C GLY A 178 -13.17 -0.19 32.75
N ASP A 179 -12.04 0.26 32.24
CA ASP A 179 -11.60 1.65 32.35
C ASP A 179 -12.54 2.64 31.66
N SER A 180 -12.79 3.78 32.30
CA SER A 180 -13.61 4.86 31.74
C SER A 180 -12.88 5.69 30.69
N ASP A 181 -11.55 5.67 30.70
CA ASP A 181 -10.70 6.48 29.83
C ASP A 181 -10.59 5.89 28.43
N LEU A 182 -10.98 4.62 28.27
CA LEU A 182 -11.16 3.96 26.99
C LEU A 182 -12.60 4.08 26.49
N GLU A 183 -12.80 4.69 25.32
CA GLU A 183 -14.11 4.89 24.71
C GLU A 183 -14.14 4.59 23.21
N VAL A 184 -15.31 4.22 22.70
CA VAL A 184 -15.51 4.08 21.25
C VAL A 184 -15.58 5.48 20.67
N GLU A 185 -14.55 5.90 19.94
CA GLU A 185 -14.44 7.23 19.35
C GLU A 185 -15.31 7.35 18.10
N ALA A 186 -15.27 6.34 17.23
CA ALA A 186 -16.00 6.34 15.96
C ALA A 186 -16.51 4.95 15.61
N HIS A 187 -17.60 4.91 14.83
CA HIS A 187 -18.25 3.69 14.33
C HIS A 187 -18.75 2.73 15.42
N SER A 188 -19.34 3.28 16.49
CA SER A 188 -20.00 2.50 17.55
C SER A 188 -21.22 1.70 17.06
N ALA A 189 -21.79 2.06 15.90
CA ALA A 189 -22.83 1.31 15.22
C ALA A 189 -22.49 1.18 13.73
N ILE A 190 -22.46 -0.06 13.24
CA ILE A 190 -22.14 -0.38 11.85
C ILE A 190 -23.26 -1.22 11.25
N THR A 191 -23.80 -0.84 10.10
CA THR A 191 -24.79 -1.65 9.38
C THR A 191 -24.17 -2.35 8.18
N PHE A 192 -24.31 -3.67 8.21
CA PHE A 192 -24.04 -4.55 7.10
C PHE A 192 -25.32 -4.78 6.29
N SER A 193 -25.27 -4.50 4.99
CA SER A 193 -26.27 -4.84 3.99
C SER A 193 -25.95 -6.19 3.34
N PRO A 194 -26.89 -6.78 2.58
CA PRO A 194 -26.60 -7.93 1.74
C PRO A 194 -25.51 -7.70 0.67
N THR A 195 -24.96 -6.49 0.52
CA THR A 195 -23.96 -6.13 -0.50
C THR A 195 -22.61 -5.70 0.07
N ASN A 196 -22.50 -5.53 1.39
CA ASN A 196 -21.25 -5.13 2.06
C ASN A 196 -20.90 -6.00 3.27
N TRP A 197 -21.68 -7.05 3.55
CA TRP A 197 -21.58 -7.87 4.76
C TRP A 197 -20.22 -8.53 4.95
N ASP A 198 -19.55 -8.86 3.85
CA ASP A 198 -18.25 -9.51 3.77
C ASP A 198 -17.07 -8.53 3.83
N ARG A 199 -17.37 -7.23 3.76
CA ARG A 199 -16.38 -6.16 3.82
C ARG A 199 -16.10 -5.80 5.27
N TRP A 200 -14.83 -5.74 5.61
CA TRP A 200 -14.40 -5.23 6.90
C TRP A 200 -14.72 -3.75 7.04
N GLN A 201 -15.28 -3.38 8.19
CA GLN A 201 -15.54 -2.00 8.57
C GLN A 201 -14.83 -1.69 9.89
N TRP A 202 -14.22 -0.51 9.96
CA TRP A 202 -13.39 -0.09 11.08
C TRP A 202 -14.21 0.43 12.25
N ILE A 203 -13.70 0.19 13.46
CA ILE A 203 -14.21 0.69 14.72
C ILE A 203 -13.03 1.32 15.45
N SER A 204 -13.17 2.59 15.85
CA SER A 204 -12.11 3.36 16.52
C SER A 204 -12.33 3.37 18.03
N ILE A 205 -11.27 3.05 18.77
CA ILE A 205 -11.21 3.16 20.22
C ILE A 205 -10.16 4.21 20.57
N ALA A 206 -10.55 5.21 21.34
CA ALA A 206 -9.64 6.21 21.88
C ALA A 206 -9.36 5.94 23.36
N SER A 207 -8.19 6.37 23.82
CA SER A 207 -7.81 6.47 25.23
C SER A 207 -7.64 7.94 25.63
N LYS A 208 -7.80 8.22 26.93
CA LYS A 208 -7.52 9.51 27.55
C LYS A 208 -6.40 9.31 28.55
N SER A 209 -5.39 10.17 28.53
CA SER A 209 -4.32 10.11 29.52
C SER A 209 -4.85 10.16 30.96
N ASP A 210 -4.29 9.30 31.81
CA ASP A 210 -4.46 9.36 33.25
C ASP A 210 -3.13 9.66 33.96
N ALA A 211 -3.14 9.69 35.29
CA ALA A 211 -1.98 10.15 36.08
C ALA A 211 -1.13 9.00 36.62
N ASP A 212 -1.50 7.74 36.38
CA ASP A 212 -0.83 6.60 36.97
C ASP A 212 0.13 5.88 35.99
N THR A 213 0.43 4.62 36.26
CA THR A 213 1.44 3.83 35.50
C THR A 213 0.90 2.44 35.15
N ALA A 214 -0.39 2.21 35.40
CA ALA A 214 -1.07 0.96 35.23
C ALA A 214 -2.01 1.09 34.04
N ASN A 215 -1.77 0.28 33.02
CA ASN A 215 -2.67 0.18 31.89
C ASN A 215 -4.13 0.04 32.34
N GLY A 216 -4.95 1.03 32.01
CA GLY A 216 -6.39 0.89 31.96
C GLY A 216 -6.77 -0.22 30.98
N SER A 217 -7.80 -1.00 31.30
CA SER A 217 -8.35 -1.96 30.34
C SER A 217 -9.86 -1.93 30.36
N ALA A 218 -10.44 -1.88 29.17
CA ALA A 218 -11.87 -1.90 28.94
C ALA A 218 -12.23 -3.03 27.98
N THR A 219 -13.37 -3.66 28.24
CA THR A 219 -13.95 -4.65 27.32
C THR A 219 -15.04 -3.97 26.51
N PHE A 220 -15.05 -4.23 25.21
CA PHE A 220 -16.02 -3.73 24.26
C PHE A 220 -16.77 -4.91 23.67
N ASN A 221 -18.09 -4.93 23.85
CA ASN A 221 -18.94 -5.95 23.25
C ASN A 221 -19.41 -5.47 21.89
N VAL A 222 -19.17 -6.29 20.87
CA VAL A 222 -19.70 -6.15 19.53
C VAL A 222 -20.89 -7.10 19.41
N THR A 223 -22.08 -6.53 19.29
CA THR A 223 -23.34 -7.27 19.45
C THR A 223 -24.26 -7.06 18.26
N SER A 224 -25.01 -8.10 17.91
CA SER A 224 -26.16 -8.00 17.02
C SER A 224 -27.23 -9.00 17.46
N PRO A 225 -28.54 -8.68 17.39
CA PRO A 225 -29.59 -9.59 17.77
C PRO A 225 -29.50 -10.95 17.05
N GLY A 226 -29.57 -12.04 17.82
CA GLY A 226 -29.53 -13.40 17.26
C GLY A 226 -28.14 -13.93 16.93
N MET A 227 -27.08 -13.15 17.13
CA MET A 227 -25.69 -13.58 16.95
C MET A 227 -24.97 -13.71 18.29
N ALA A 228 -23.92 -14.51 18.32
CA ALA A 228 -23.03 -14.56 19.48
C ALA A 228 -22.30 -13.22 19.63
N THR A 229 -22.35 -12.64 20.83
CA THR A 229 -21.55 -11.45 21.19
C THR A 229 -20.07 -11.75 20.99
N GLN A 230 -19.39 -10.89 20.26
CA GLN A 230 -17.93 -10.86 20.21
C GLN A 230 -17.43 -9.81 21.21
N THR A 231 -16.26 -10.05 21.79
CA THR A 231 -15.67 -9.13 22.76
C THR A 231 -14.26 -8.76 22.31
N VAL A 232 -13.98 -7.45 22.31
CA VAL A 232 -12.64 -6.89 22.15
C VAL A 232 -12.18 -6.36 23.49
N THR A 233 -10.93 -6.66 23.86
CA THR A 233 -10.29 -6.02 25.01
C THR A 233 -9.44 -4.86 24.51
N GLY A 234 -9.85 -3.63 24.82
CA GLY A 234 -8.99 -2.46 24.71
C GLY A 234 -8.10 -2.36 25.93
N THR A 235 -6.81 -2.21 25.71
CA THR A 235 -5.84 -1.94 26.78
C THR A 235 -5.22 -0.60 26.47
N GLU A 236 -5.38 0.36 27.36
CA GLU A 236 -4.62 1.58 27.33
C GLU A 236 -3.16 1.23 27.55
N ALA A 237 -2.35 1.45 26.53
CA ALA A 237 -0.92 1.42 26.68
C ALA A 237 -0.50 2.75 27.29
N ASP A 238 -0.52 2.76 28.63
CA ASP A 238 0.20 3.73 29.43
C ASP A 238 1.60 3.92 28.83
N SER A 239 2.09 5.15 28.82
CA SER A 239 3.47 5.46 28.44
C SER A 239 4.54 4.67 29.25
N THR A 240 4.11 3.89 30.27
CA THR A 240 4.90 2.97 31.09
C THR A 240 4.51 1.48 31.00
N SER A 241 3.60 1.11 30.09
CA SER A 241 3.16 -0.28 29.83
C SER A 241 4.31 -1.27 29.55
N THR A 242 4.08 -2.57 29.79
CA THR A 242 5.10 -3.60 29.50
C THR A 242 5.41 -3.57 28.00
N PRO A 243 6.63 -3.18 27.58
CA PRO A 243 6.90 -2.93 26.17
C PRO A 243 6.75 -4.19 25.30
N ALA A 244 6.35 -4.00 24.04
CA ALA A 244 6.40 -5.04 23.02
C ALA A 244 7.85 -5.52 22.85
N ILE A 245 8.05 -6.83 22.87
CA ILE A 245 9.37 -7.44 22.66
C ILE A 245 9.47 -7.97 21.24
N HIS A 246 10.43 -7.46 20.48
CA HIS A 246 10.74 -7.91 19.12
C HIS A 246 12.15 -8.48 19.07
N ASN A 247 12.34 -9.56 18.32
CA ASN A 247 13.65 -10.12 18.03
C ASN A 247 14.12 -9.65 16.66
N VAL A 248 14.99 -8.64 16.64
CA VAL A 248 15.62 -8.10 15.44
C VAL A 248 16.74 -9.07 15.03
N LEU A 249 16.63 -9.65 13.83
CA LEU A 249 17.66 -10.52 13.29
C LEU A 249 18.83 -9.68 12.78
N VAL A 250 19.94 -9.70 13.52
CA VAL A 250 21.17 -9.04 13.08
C VAL A 250 21.83 -9.87 12.01
N ASP A 251 22.00 -11.17 12.26
CA ASP A 251 22.65 -12.06 11.31
C ASP A 251 22.22 -13.52 11.44
N ASP A 252 22.04 -14.19 10.31
CA ASP A 252 21.83 -15.63 10.14
C ASP A 252 22.88 -16.25 9.19
N TYR A 253 23.91 -15.47 8.82
CA TYR A 253 25.03 -15.85 7.96
C TYR A 253 24.62 -16.41 6.60
N GLN A 254 23.44 -16.02 6.12
CA GLN A 254 23.06 -16.26 4.74
C GLN A 254 23.91 -15.41 3.78
N VAL A 255 24.17 -15.96 2.60
CA VAL A 255 24.92 -15.27 1.54
C VAL A 255 23.96 -14.32 0.83
N LEU A 256 24.20 -13.02 0.96
CA LEU A 256 23.39 -12.02 0.27
C LEU A 256 23.87 -11.86 -1.18
N ALA A 257 22.94 -11.61 -2.11
CA ALA A 257 23.24 -11.47 -3.53
C ALA A 257 24.28 -10.36 -3.76
N SER A 258 25.21 -10.57 -4.70
CA SER A 258 26.32 -9.67 -5.08
C SER A 258 27.40 -9.33 -4.04
N SER A 259 27.12 -9.44 -2.73
CA SER A 259 28.05 -9.06 -1.64
C SER A 259 28.76 -10.24 -0.96
N GLY A 260 28.34 -11.47 -1.22
CA GLY A 260 28.91 -12.66 -0.59
C GLY A 260 28.61 -12.71 0.91
N PHE A 261 29.64 -12.91 1.74
CA PHE A 261 29.51 -12.89 3.20
C PHE A 261 29.72 -11.49 3.81
N GLY A 262 29.77 -10.42 3.01
CA GLY A 262 30.17 -9.09 3.49
C GLY A 262 29.10 -8.28 4.23
N LEU A 263 27.81 -8.60 4.03
CA LEU A 263 26.69 -7.85 4.61
C LEU A 263 25.85 -8.70 5.56
N ASP A 264 25.29 -8.11 6.59
CA ASP A 264 24.34 -8.73 7.53
C ASP A 264 22.86 -8.43 7.16
N ARG A 265 21.92 -8.83 8.03
CA ARG A 265 20.48 -8.69 7.77
C ARG A 265 19.95 -7.27 7.95
N LEU A 266 20.73 -6.37 8.55
CA LEU A 266 20.46 -4.94 8.66
C LEU A 266 20.95 -4.18 7.42
N GLY A 267 21.70 -4.86 6.54
CA GLY A 267 22.33 -4.27 5.36
C GLY A 267 23.65 -3.57 5.66
N ALA A 268 24.17 -3.76 6.86
CA ALA A 268 25.45 -3.24 7.30
C ALA A 268 26.56 -4.28 7.07
N ASN A 269 27.82 -3.87 7.21
CA ASN A 269 28.94 -4.76 6.96
C ASN A 269 29.23 -5.69 8.16
N ARG A 270 29.71 -6.90 7.85
CA ARG A 270 30.16 -7.90 8.82
C ARG A 270 31.52 -8.48 8.42
N GLY A 271 32.22 -9.08 9.37
CA GLY A 271 33.48 -9.76 9.06
C GLY A 271 34.07 -10.57 10.21
N GLN A 272 35.08 -11.37 9.89
CA GLN A 272 35.76 -12.20 10.89
C GLN A 272 36.60 -11.36 11.86
N ILE A 273 36.65 -11.81 13.12
CA ILE A 273 37.57 -11.35 14.14
C ILE A 273 38.36 -12.56 14.62
N ALA A 274 39.67 -12.64 14.37
CA ALA A 274 40.49 -13.78 14.79
C ALA A 274 41.90 -13.35 15.19
N SER A 275 42.40 -13.94 16.28
CA SER A 275 43.81 -13.85 16.66
C SER A 275 44.68 -14.79 15.83
N ALA A 276 46.00 -14.65 15.95
CA ALA A 276 46.92 -15.67 15.46
C ALA A 276 46.60 -17.04 16.10
N GLY A 277 46.53 -18.09 15.28
CA GLY A 277 46.18 -19.45 15.73
C GLY A 277 44.70 -19.67 16.04
N ALA A 278 43.81 -18.93 15.39
CA ALA A 278 42.38 -19.20 15.36
C ALA A 278 41.84 -19.09 13.92
N THR A 279 40.71 -19.73 13.62
CA THR A 279 40.07 -19.74 12.29
C THR A 279 38.59 -19.38 12.39
N VAL A 280 38.07 -18.73 11.35
CA VAL A 280 36.64 -18.40 11.19
C VAL A 280 36.23 -18.84 9.79
N ASP A 281 35.30 -19.78 9.70
CA ASP A 281 34.78 -20.32 8.46
C ASP A 281 33.30 -19.95 8.34
N PHE A 282 32.98 -19.06 7.40
CA PHE A 282 31.61 -18.75 7.04
C PHE A 282 31.01 -19.88 6.20
N LEU A 283 29.89 -20.41 6.67
CA LEU A 283 29.06 -21.39 5.97
C LEU A 283 27.73 -20.73 5.58
N ARG A 284 27.03 -21.29 4.59
CA ARG A 284 25.68 -20.81 4.27
C ARG A 284 24.75 -21.12 5.46
N GLY A 285 24.31 -20.10 6.17
CA GLY A 285 23.41 -20.23 7.32
C GLY A 285 24.11 -20.52 8.65
N SER A 286 25.45 -20.45 8.75
CA SER A 286 26.16 -20.57 10.04
C SER A 286 27.61 -20.11 9.95
N VAL A 287 28.26 -19.87 11.08
CA VAL A 287 29.71 -19.61 11.16
C VAL A 287 30.36 -20.57 12.13
N ASN A 288 31.48 -21.17 11.73
CA ASN A 288 32.35 -21.95 12.61
C ASN A 288 33.57 -21.10 13.01
N ALA A 289 33.74 -20.83 14.30
CA ALA A 289 34.94 -20.21 14.86
C ALA A 289 35.70 -21.23 15.71
N GLN A 290 37.02 -21.36 15.53
CA GLN A 290 37.85 -22.35 16.23
C GLN A 290 39.18 -21.77 16.72
N ILE A 291 39.57 -22.15 17.93
CA ILE A 291 40.87 -21.82 18.54
C ILE A 291 41.82 -23.00 18.34
N THR A 292 42.89 -22.81 17.59
CA THR A 292 43.88 -23.85 17.26
C THR A 292 45.13 -23.79 18.14
N SER A 293 45.41 -22.65 18.78
CA SER A 293 46.50 -22.48 19.75
C SER A 293 46.03 -21.76 21.02
N ALA A 294 46.62 -22.09 22.17
CA ALA A 294 46.24 -21.52 23.46
C ALA A 294 46.34 -19.99 23.48
N GLY A 295 45.36 -19.33 24.12
CA GLY A 295 45.32 -17.87 24.27
C GLY A 295 44.75 -17.10 23.07
N GLY A 296 44.21 -17.80 22.07
CA GLY A 296 43.55 -17.18 20.92
C GLY A 296 42.08 -16.82 21.16
N PHE A 297 41.50 -16.11 20.21
CA PHE A 297 40.06 -15.83 20.09
C PHE A 297 39.64 -15.84 18.62
N ALA A 298 38.39 -16.22 18.35
CA ALA A 298 37.79 -16.18 17.00
C ALA A 298 36.31 -15.81 17.08
N GLY A 299 35.78 -15.16 16.05
CA GLY A 299 34.41 -14.67 16.07
C GLY A 299 34.08 -13.77 14.87
N VAL A 300 33.01 -13.00 15.00
CA VAL A 300 32.48 -12.11 13.95
C VAL A 300 32.08 -10.77 14.57
N PHE A 301 32.30 -9.69 13.81
CA PHE A 301 31.66 -8.40 14.05
C PHE A 301 30.52 -8.21 13.05
N SER A 302 29.44 -7.57 13.50
CA SER A 302 28.35 -7.06 12.67
C SER A 302 28.13 -5.60 13.04
N SER A 303 28.06 -4.72 12.04
CA SER A 303 27.68 -3.33 12.26
C SER A 303 26.15 -3.23 12.42
N LEU A 304 25.68 -2.38 13.33
CA LEU A 304 24.27 -2.34 13.70
C LEU A 304 23.43 -1.33 12.91
N ASN A 305 24.05 -0.51 12.06
CA ASN A 305 23.33 0.54 11.32
C ASN A 305 23.72 0.57 9.83
N HIS A 306 24.96 0.93 9.52
CA HIS A 306 25.50 1.01 8.15
C HIS A 306 26.94 0.51 8.12
N ASP A 307 27.67 0.73 7.03
CA ASP A 307 29.07 0.33 6.94
C ASP A 307 29.89 0.90 8.12
N SER A 308 30.64 0.03 8.80
CA SER A 308 31.44 0.36 9.98
C SER A 308 32.54 1.40 9.73
N SER A 309 32.87 1.72 8.47
CA SER A 309 33.78 2.83 8.17
C SER A 309 33.17 4.21 8.43
N GLU A 310 31.85 4.30 8.56
CA GLU A 310 31.13 5.54 8.84
C GLU A 310 30.99 5.86 10.33
N HIS A 311 31.17 4.86 11.20
CA HIS A 311 31.01 4.99 12.64
C HIS A 311 29.63 5.53 13.07
N LEU A 312 28.58 5.20 12.31
CA LEU A 312 27.20 5.53 12.63
C LEU A 312 26.70 4.63 13.77
N GLN A 313 26.25 5.26 14.85
CA GLN A 313 25.84 4.56 16.07
C GLN A 313 24.31 4.56 16.21
N LEU A 314 23.77 3.47 16.72
CA LEU A 314 22.45 3.44 17.35
C LEU A 314 22.58 3.91 18.80
N ASN A 315 21.56 4.60 19.32
CA ASN A 315 21.41 4.74 20.76
C ASN A 315 20.66 3.51 21.29
N ALA A 316 21.27 2.70 22.15
CA ALA A 316 20.62 1.49 22.67
C ALA A 316 19.35 1.77 23.50
N GLN A 317 19.09 3.02 23.89
CA GLN A 317 17.84 3.44 24.54
C GLN A 317 16.83 4.08 23.56
N ALA A 318 17.21 4.34 22.31
CA ALA A 318 16.39 4.96 21.27
C ALA A 318 16.97 4.62 19.89
N ILE A 319 16.66 3.41 19.40
CA ILE A 319 17.32 2.84 18.20
C ILE A 319 16.85 3.46 16.88
N LEU A 320 15.69 4.13 16.85
CA LEU A 320 15.19 4.77 15.64
C LEU A 320 15.78 6.18 15.48
N PRO A 321 15.85 6.74 14.26
CA PRO A 321 16.39 8.09 14.04
C PRO A 321 15.75 9.15 14.94
N SER A 322 16.55 10.11 15.41
CA SER A 322 16.14 11.13 16.41
C SER A 322 14.97 12.04 16.00
N GLN A 323 14.63 12.07 14.71
CA GLN A 323 13.50 12.81 14.16
C GLN A 323 12.16 12.14 14.52
N ILE A 324 12.17 10.82 14.76
CA ILE A 324 11.04 10.06 15.29
C ILE A 324 10.81 10.50 16.72
N ARG A 325 9.55 10.80 17.06
CA ARG A 325 9.21 11.31 18.39
C ARG A 325 9.58 10.29 19.49
N PRO A 326 9.94 10.77 20.70
CA PRO A 326 10.42 9.90 21.79
C PRO A 326 9.46 8.75 22.15
N GLU A 327 8.14 8.97 22.06
CA GLU A 327 7.12 7.96 22.36
C GLU A 327 7.14 6.75 21.42
N TYR A 328 7.75 6.88 20.22
CA TYR A 328 7.86 5.81 19.24
C TYR A 328 9.23 5.10 19.24
N GLN A 329 10.08 5.39 20.22
CA GLN A 329 11.43 4.84 20.31
C GLN A 329 11.47 3.43 20.91
N TYR A 330 12.46 2.64 20.49
CA TYR A 330 12.70 1.29 20.97
C TYR A 330 14.07 1.20 21.66
N ARG A 331 14.20 0.32 22.65
CA ARG A 331 15.44 0.09 23.41
C ARG A 331 15.93 -1.34 23.27
N ILE A 332 17.24 -1.55 23.23
CA ILE A 332 17.86 -2.88 23.29
C ILE A 332 17.80 -3.39 24.74
N THR A 333 17.26 -4.58 24.95
CA THR A 333 17.08 -5.19 26.29
C THR A 333 17.86 -6.49 26.46
N ALA A 334 18.18 -7.18 25.37
CA ALA A 334 19.07 -8.33 25.40
C ALA A 334 19.77 -8.52 24.05
N VAL A 335 20.87 -9.27 24.07
CA VAL A 335 21.44 -9.88 22.87
C VAL A 335 21.26 -11.39 22.98
N THR A 336 20.80 -12.02 21.91
CA THR A 336 20.60 -13.47 21.85
C THR A 336 21.41 -14.10 20.73
N ALA A 337 21.76 -15.37 20.90
CA ALA A 337 22.49 -16.15 19.92
C ALA A 337 22.04 -17.60 19.94
N ASP A 338 21.83 -18.19 18.77
CA ASP A 338 21.54 -19.60 18.60
C ASP A 338 22.84 -20.32 18.21
N ILE A 339 23.30 -21.23 19.08
CA ILE A 339 24.53 -22.00 18.91
C ILE A 339 24.16 -23.43 18.55
N LEU A 340 24.70 -23.95 17.44
CA LEU A 340 24.46 -25.33 17.00
C LEU A 340 25.35 -26.33 17.74
N ASP A 341 26.57 -25.92 18.08
CA ASP A 341 27.52 -26.69 18.90
C ASP A 341 28.66 -25.77 19.36
N GLY A 342 29.34 -26.12 20.44
CA GLY A 342 30.55 -25.41 20.84
C GLY A 342 31.12 -25.83 22.18
N GLN A 343 32.37 -25.47 22.39
CA GLN A 343 33.13 -25.73 23.62
C GLN A 343 34.01 -24.52 23.94
N GLY A 344 34.08 -24.14 25.21
CA GLY A 344 34.87 -22.99 25.68
C GLY A 344 33.98 -21.89 26.25
N THR A 345 34.35 -20.63 26.08
CA THR A 345 33.57 -19.47 26.52
C THR A 345 33.10 -18.67 25.31
N PHE A 346 31.79 -18.55 25.15
CA PHE A 346 31.17 -17.68 24.16
C PHE A 346 30.88 -16.33 24.79
N GLN A 347 31.29 -15.25 24.13
CA GLN A 347 31.14 -13.88 24.62
C GLN A 347 30.46 -13.03 23.57
N LEU A 348 29.49 -12.22 23.99
CA LEU A 348 28.84 -11.18 23.21
C LEU A 348 29.34 -9.82 23.69
N GLU A 349 29.60 -8.89 22.77
CA GLU A 349 30.07 -7.54 23.07
C GLU A 349 29.30 -6.51 22.24
N LEU A 350 28.84 -5.44 22.89
CA LEU A 350 28.39 -4.24 22.22
C LEU A 350 29.49 -3.18 22.31
N LYS A 351 29.83 -2.56 21.19
CA LYS A 351 30.95 -1.61 21.10
C LYS A 351 30.49 -0.30 20.47
N ASN A 352 31.07 0.80 20.91
CA ASN A 352 30.79 2.14 20.36
C ASN A 352 31.74 2.50 19.19
N ALA A 353 31.55 3.69 18.61
CA ALA A 353 32.39 4.24 17.53
C ALA A 353 33.90 4.32 17.83
N ALA A 354 34.29 4.36 19.10
CA ALA A 354 35.70 4.33 19.50
C ALA A 354 36.24 2.90 19.60
N ASN A 355 35.47 1.91 19.14
CA ASN A 355 35.74 0.48 19.27
C ASN A 355 35.90 0.03 20.74
N ALA A 356 35.33 0.78 21.69
CA ALA A 356 35.34 0.44 23.11
C ALA A 356 34.14 -0.44 23.45
N ILE A 357 34.38 -1.50 24.24
CA ILE A 357 33.31 -2.36 24.75
C ILE A 357 32.50 -1.56 25.76
N VAL A 358 31.23 -1.28 25.43
CA VAL A 358 30.28 -0.59 26.32
C VAL A 358 29.41 -1.57 27.08
N TRP A 359 29.30 -2.81 26.60
CA TRP A 359 28.69 -3.92 27.31
C TRP A 359 29.27 -5.25 26.82
N SER A 360 29.37 -6.23 27.72
CA SER A 360 29.68 -7.60 27.34
C SER A 360 29.00 -8.59 28.28
N GLY A 361 28.75 -9.79 27.76
CA GLY A 361 28.27 -10.93 28.54
C GLY A 361 28.87 -12.23 28.00
N SER A 362 28.99 -13.25 28.86
CA SER A 362 29.59 -14.53 28.45
C SER A 362 28.89 -15.75 29.05
N VAL A 363 28.97 -16.87 28.33
CA VAL A 363 28.41 -18.16 28.70
C VAL A 363 29.43 -19.25 28.39
N ALA A 364 29.55 -20.24 29.27
CA ALA A 364 30.35 -21.43 29.00
C ALA A 364 29.60 -22.39 28.06
N LEU A 365 30.24 -22.81 26.97
CA LEU A 365 29.75 -23.83 26.07
C LEU A 365 30.30 -25.21 26.47
N THR A 366 29.41 -26.21 26.54
CA THR A 366 29.73 -27.56 27.02
C THR A 366 29.43 -28.66 26.00
N GLY A 367 29.24 -28.29 24.73
CA GLY A 367 28.82 -29.15 23.63
C GLY A 367 27.32 -29.14 23.41
N GLY A 368 26.92 -29.37 22.15
CA GLY A 368 25.53 -29.46 21.70
C GLY A 368 24.84 -28.11 21.46
N PRO A 369 23.62 -28.12 20.88
CA PRO A 369 22.87 -26.91 20.60
C PRO A 369 22.49 -26.16 21.88
N THR A 370 22.65 -24.83 21.88
CA THR A 370 22.36 -23.96 23.03
C THR A 370 21.80 -22.62 22.54
N ALA A 371 20.67 -22.18 23.09
CA ALA A 371 20.16 -20.82 22.90
C ALA A 371 20.67 -19.92 24.04
N ILE A 372 21.27 -18.80 23.69
CA ILE A 372 21.85 -17.83 24.63
C ILE A 372 20.99 -16.58 24.64
N ARG A 373 20.69 -16.05 25.84
CA ARG A 373 20.07 -14.74 26.04
C ARG A 373 20.77 -14.02 27.17
N LEU A 374 21.37 -12.86 26.86
CA LEU A 374 22.09 -12.03 27.82
C LEU A 374 21.50 -10.62 27.88
N THR A 375 21.02 -10.24 29.06
CA THR A 375 20.37 -8.93 29.29
C THR A 375 21.35 -7.77 29.13
N VAL A 376 20.91 -6.74 28.42
CA VAL A 376 21.61 -5.47 28.23
C VAL A 376 21.01 -4.44 29.22
N PRO A 377 21.81 -3.84 30.12
CA PRO A 377 21.31 -2.86 31.08
C PRO A 377 21.00 -1.52 30.40
N ASN A 378 20.08 -0.75 30.98
CA ASN A 378 19.67 0.57 30.49
C ASN A 378 20.79 1.65 30.54
N THR A 379 21.94 1.33 31.13
CA THR A 379 23.13 2.21 31.14
C THR A 379 23.91 2.16 29.83
N VAL A 380 23.60 1.22 28.92
CA VAL A 380 24.22 1.16 27.60
C VAL A 380 23.63 2.29 26.74
N GLY A 381 24.50 3.20 26.31
CA GLY A 381 24.16 4.30 25.42
C GLY A 381 24.44 3.93 23.96
N ASN A 382 25.32 4.70 23.31
CA ASN A 382 25.60 4.52 21.88
C ASN A 382 26.38 3.23 21.58
N VAL A 383 25.92 2.50 20.56
CA VAL A 383 26.49 1.26 20.05
C VAL A 383 26.62 1.33 18.53
N GLU A 384 27.71 0.79 18.00
CA GLU A 384 28.01 0.67 16.57
C GLU A 384 28.07 -0.81 16.17
N LEU A 385 28.78 -1.62 16.95
CA LEU A 385 29.08 -3.01 16.59
C LEU A 385 28.50 -3.98 17.61
N LEU A 386 27.99 -5.10 17.10
CA LEU A 386 27.79 -6.33 17.84
C LEU A 386 28.89 -7.31 17.46
N ASN A 387 29.70 -7.71 18.43
CA ASN A 387 30.66 -8.79 18.27
C ASN A 387 30.17 -10.03 19.02
N TRP A 388 30.48 -11.19 18.47
CA TRP A 388 30.58 -12.41 19.26
C TRP A 388 31.95 -13.05 19.06
N VAL A 389 32.50 -13.62 20.13
CA VAL A 389 33.79 -14.31 20.10
C VAL A 389 33.77 -15.57 20.96
N VAL A 390 34.49 -16.60 20.54
CA VAL A 390 34.84 -17.75 21.36
C VAL A 390 36.26 -17.60 21.88
N THR A 391 36.44 -17.89 23.17
CA THR A 391 37.72 -17.90 23.89
C THR A 391 37.89 -19.20 24.66
N GLY A 392 39.13 -19.59 24.96
CA GLY A 392 39.42 -20.80 25.73
C GLY A 392 40.76 -21.47 25.37
N PRO A 393 41.01 -22.69 25.89
CA PRO A 393 42.17 -23.48 25.48
C PRO A 393 42.09 -23.90 24.00
N ALA A 394 43.21 -24.37 23.45
CA ALA A 394 43.23 -24.96 22.12
C ALA A 394 42.18 -26.10 22.01
N GLY A 395 41.41 -26.09 20.93
CA GLY A 395 40.26 -26.97 20.73
C GLY A 395 38.90 -26.35 21.05
N SER A 396 38.85 -25.17 21.68
CA SER A 396 37.59 -24.43 21.87
C SER A 396 37.03 -23.96 20.52
N PHE A 397 35.71 -23.97 20.38
CA PHE A 397 35.02 -23.59 19.15
C PHE A 397 33.57 -23.17 19.41
N ALA A 398 32.98 -22.44 18.47
CA ALA A 398 31.56 -22.17 18.42
C ALA A 398 31.06 -22.28 16.98
N LYS A 399 29.95 -23.00 16.80
CA LYS A 399 29.17 -23.02 15.56
C LYS A 399 27.90 -22.22 15.79
N VAL A 400 27.87 -21.01 15.26
CA VAL A 400 26.78 -20.04 15.47
C VAL A 400 25.82 -20.09 14.29
N ASP A 401 24.53 -20.21 14.58
CA ASP A 401 23.44 -20.17 13.60
C ASP A 401 22.99 -18.74 13.34
N SER A 402 22.65 -18.01 14.41
CA SER A 402 22.19 -16.64 14.31
C SER A 402 22.50 -15.81 15.55
N VAL A 403 22.51 -14.49 15.37
CA VAL A 403 22.59 -13.48 16.44
C VAL A 403 21.48 -12.44 16.26
N LYS A 404 20.83 -12.06 17.36
CA LYS A 404 19.65 -11.18 17.36
C LYS A 404 19.74 -10.14 18.48
N LEU A 405 19.11 -8.99 18.27
CA LEU A 405 18.82 -8.03 19.34
C LEU A 405 17.38 -8.25 19.82
N GLU A 406 17.19 -8.36 21.12
CA GLU A 406 15.87 -8.24 21.73
C GLU A 406 15.61 -6.75 22.00
N VAL A 407 14.61 -6.18 21.34
CA VAL A 407 14.24 -4.77 21.48
C VAL A 407 12.86 -4.62 22.08
N ALA A 408 12.71 -3.63 22.94
CA ALA A 408 11.50 -3.30 23.68
C ALA A 408 10.99 -1.93 23.22
N GLY A 409 9.72 -1.82 22.83
CA GLY A 409 9.12 -0.54 22.41
C GLY A 409 7.61 -0.49 22.60
N PRO A 410 6.97 0.59 22.12
CA PRO A 410 5.52 0.78 22.27
C PRO A 410 4.75 -0.20 21.38
N GLN A 411 3.52 -0.55 21.79
CA GLN A 411 2.56 -1.28 20.97
C GLN A 411 1.68 -0.28 20.22
N ILE A 412 1.92 -0.11 18.92
CA ILE A 412 1.26 0.93 18.10
C ILE A 412 0.45 0.36 16.92
N GLY A 413 0.20 -0.95 16.94
CA GLY A 413 -0.62 -1.64 15.93
C GLY A 413 -0.08 -1.43 14.51
N TYR A 414 -0.98 -1.20 13.56
CA TYR A 414 -0.59 -1.05 12.15
C TYR A 414 0.26 0.18 11.80
N LEU A 415 0.54 1.05 12.79
CA LEU A 415 1.49 2.14 12.60
C LEU A 415 2.94 1.61 12.50
N GLU A 416 3.24 0.40 13.01
CA GLU A 416 4.56 -0.25 12.92
C GLU A 416 5.00 -0.43 11.46
N GLU A 417 4.08 -0.82 10.59
CA GLU A 417 4.24 -1.04 9.14
C GLU A 417 4.57 0.25 8.38
N PHE A 418 4.26 1.41 8.95
CA PHE A 418 4.70 2.72 8.46
C PHE A 418 6.00 3.15 9.14
N LEU A 419 6.05 3.08 10.47
CA LEU A 419 7.11 3.62 11.31
C LEU A 419 8.46 3.00 10.99
N TRP A 420 8.57 1.67 10.99
CA TRP A 420 9.85 0.98 10.82
C TRP A 420 10.47 1.17 9.43
N PRO A 421 9.75 1.04 8.31
CA PRO A 421 10.32 1.37 7.01
C PRO A 421 10.59 2.88 6.84
N TYR A 422 9.77 3.77 7.43
CA TYR A 422 10.06 5.21 7.43
C TYR A 422 11.35 5.53 8.20
N ALA A 423 11.55 4.90 9.36
CA ALA A 423 12.78 5.02 10.14
C ALA A 423 13.99 4.48 9.36
N SER A 424 13.84 3.38 8.63
CA SER A 424 14.88 2.83 7.75
C SER A 424 15.22 3.81 6.61
N LEU A 425 14.20 4.43 6.00
CA LEU A 425 14.39 5.45 4.96
C LEU A 425 15.06 6.72 5.52
N LEU A 426 14.70 7.14 6.73
CA LEU A 426 15.37 8.23 7.46
C LEU A 426 16.81 7.88 7.85
N ALA A 427 17.11 6.62 8.16
CA ALA A 427 18.48 6.19 8.45
C ALA A 427 19.38 6.30 7.20
N ASN A 428 18.80 6.16 6.01
CA ASN A 428 19.48 6.36 4.72
C ASN A 428 19.65 7.86 4.34
N TYR A 429 18.97 8.78 5.04
CA TYR A 429 19.02 10.22 4.80
C TYR A 429 20.25 10.87 5.42
N ASN A 430 20.96 11.68 4.63
CA ASN A 430 22.00 12.55 5.13
C ASN A 430 21.48 13.99 5.30
N ALA A 431 21.24 14.40 6.55
CA ALA A 431 20.76 15.75 6.87
C ALA A 431 21.69 16.88 6.42
N ALA A 432 23.00 16.63 6.26
CA ALA A 432 23.95 17.64 5.80
C ALA A 432 23.84 17.89 4.29
N THR A 433 23.63 16.85 3.49
CA THR A 433 23.51 16.97 2.02
C THR A 433 22.07 17.09 1.57
N GLY A 434 21.09 16.61 2.34
CA GLY A 434 19.70 16.49 1.91
C GLY A 434 19.43 15.32 0.97
N LEU A 435 20.42 14.45 0.72
CA LEU A 435 20.31 13.30 -0.17
C LEU A 435 20.03 12.01 0.61
N VAL A 436 19.40 11.07 -0.07
CA VAL A 436 19.14 9.72 0.43
C VAL A 436 19.99 8.73 -0.36
N ARG A 437 20.77 7.91 0.34
CA ARG A 437 21.53 6.82 -0.30
C ARG A 437 20.59 5.82 -0.93
N ASP A 438 20.97 5.22 -2.06
CA ASP A 438 20.11 4.28 -2.77
C ASP A 438 19.79 3.04 -1.91
N SER A 439 20.76 2.57 -1.13
CA SER A 439 20.63 1.42 -0.24
C SER A 439 21.47 1.60 1.02
N SER A 440 21.04 1.02 2.14
CA SER A 440 21.79 1.02 3.40
C SER A 440 23.17 0.36 3.27
N SER A 441 23.40 -0.47 2.24
CA SER A 441 24.70 -1.09 1.98
C SER A 441 25.76 -0.14 1.43
N PHE A 442 25.39 1.08 1.05
CA PHE A 442 26.33 2.08 0.55
C PHE A 442 26.77 3.03 1.66
N VAL A 443 28.07 3.33 1.68
CA VAL A 443 28.63 4.44 2.47
C VAL A 443 28.00 5.76 2.03
N THR A 444 27.72 6.66 2.97
CA THR A 444 27.15 7.98 2.70
C THR A 444 27.83 8.70 1.53
N GLY A 445 27.04 9.12 0.54
CA GLY A 445 27.53 9.86 -0.61
C GLY A 445 28.32 9.01 -1.62
N ALA A 446 28.44 7.70 -1.44
CA ALA A 446 29.01 6.83 -2.46
C ALA A 446 28.01 6.57 -3.60
N PHE A 447 26.73 6.47 -3.25
CA PHE A 447 25.65 6.13 -4.18
C PHE A 447 24.30 6.65 -3.64
N ASP A 448 23.94 7.88 -4.03
CA ASP A 448 22.70 8.55 -3.63
C ASP A 448 21.66 8.49 -4.77
N GLY A 449 20.42 8.14 -4.44
CA GLY A 449 19.31 8.00 -5.38
C GLY A 449 18.35 9.19 -5.32
N ILE A 450 18.08 9.83 -6.46
CA ILE A 450 17.24 11.03 -6.49
C ILE A 450 15.75 10.69 -6.30
N ASN A 451 15.31 9.52 -6.78
CA ASN A 451 13.99 8.95 -6.55
C ASN A 451 13.73 8.68 -5.05
N GLY A 452 14.67 8.04 -4.36
CA GLY A 452 14.61 7.83 -2.90
C GLY A 452 14.60 9.15 -2.12
N THR A 453 15.31 10.17 -2.63
CA THR A 453 15.30 11.52 -2.05
C THR A 453 13.92 12.19 -2.15
N GLY A 454 13.26 12.10 -3.31
CA GLY A 454 11.87 12.57 -3.48
C GLY A 454 10.86 11.77 -2.65
N ALA A 455 11.02 10.44 -2.60
CA ALA A 455 10.17 9.55 -1.81
C ALA A 455 10.24 9.87 -0.30
N LEU A 456 11.42 10.19 0.23
CA LEU A 456 11.55 10.60 1.63
C LEU A 456 10.80 11.91 1.92
N ALA A 457 10.82 12.89 1.01
CA ALA A 457 10.06 14.12 1.20
C ALA A 457 8.55 13.82 1.34
N ALA A 458 8.01 13.01 0.41
CA ALA A 458 6.62 12.59 0.43
C ALA A 458 6.25 11.79 1.69
N ALA A 459 7.08 10.81 2.06
CA ALA A 459 6.91 10.03 3.26
C ALA A 459 6.94 10.89 4.54
N THR A 460 7.77 11.93 4.57
CA THR A 460 7.90 12.86 5.70
C THR A 460 6.63 13.69 5.90
N ALA A 461 5.95 14.10 4.83
CA ALA A 461 4.67 14.80 4.95
C ALA A 461 3.57 13.88 5.50
N MET A 462 3.55 12.60 5.11
CA MET A 462 2.64 11.61 5.71
C MET A 462 2.99 11.31 7.17
N ALA A 463 4.28 11.20 7.51
CA ALA A 463 4.76 10.95 8.88
C ALA A 463 4.38 12.09 9.83
N GLU A 464 4.37 13.34 9.35
CA GLU A 464 3.88 14.50 10.09
C GLU A 464 2.38 14.37 10.37
N LYS A 465 1.58 14.05 9.34
CA LYS A 465 0.14 13.89 9.45
C LYS A 465 -0.26 12.71 10.37
N LEU A 466 0.51 11.63 10.36
CA LEU A 466 0.36 10.48 11.26
C LEU A 466 0.93 10.72 12.66
N GLY A 467 1.51 11.89 12.92
CA GLY A 467 2.06 12.26 14.22
C GLY A 467 3.37 11.56 14.59
N VAL A 468 4.01 10.84 13.68
CA VAL A 468 5.28 10.11 13.88
C VAL A 468 6.47 11.05 14.10
N ILE A 469 6.41 12.24 13.49
CA ILE A 469 7.40 13.31 13.65
C ILE A 469 6.71 14.64 14.01
N SER A 470 7.48 15.65 14.40
CA SER A 470 6.95 17.00 14.59
C SER A 470 6.86 17.76 13.26
N THR A 471 5.92 18.71 13.15
CA THR A 471 5.82 19.61 11.99
C THR A 471 7.12 20.35 11.72
N ALA A 472 7.82 20.80 12.76
CA ALA A 472 9.11 21.49 12.62
C ALA A 472 10.20 20.57 12.02
N SER A 473 10.28 19.32 12.48
CA SER A 473 11.20 18.33 11.93
C SER A 473 10.87 18.00 10.47
N ALA A 474 9.57 17.85 10.16
CA ALA A 474 9.09 17.60 8.80
C ALA A 474 9.48 18.74 7.85
N GLN A 475 9.20 19.99 8.25
CA GLN A 475 9.53 21.17 7.48
C GLN A 475 11.04 21.32 7.26
N GLN A 476 11.86 20.98 8.26
CA GLN A 476 13.32 21.01 8.13
C GLN A 476 13.82 20.01 7.08
N ILE A 477 13.35 18.76 7.10
CA ILE A 477 13.75 17.73 6.15
C ILE A 477 13.35 18.14 4.73
N VAL A 478 12.09 18.51 4.51
CA VAL A 478 11.56 18.86 3.18
C VAL A 478 12.21 20.15 2.64
N SER A 479 12.46 21.15 3.48
CA SER A 479 13.18 22.38 3.06
C SER A 479 14.63 22.09 2.66
N LYS A 480 15.29 21.18 3.38
CA LYS A 480 16.66 20.75 3.07
C LYS A 480 16.71 20.00 1.74
N ILE A 481 15.80 19.04 1.52
CA ILE A 481 15.67 18.33 0.24
C ILE A 481 15.40 19.31 -0.89
N THR A 482 14.45 20.24 -0.71
CA THR A 482 14.13 21.27 -1.70
C THR A 482 15.37 22.06 -2.12
N THR A 483 16.13 22.58 -1.14
CA THR A 483 17.35 23.35 -1.43
C THR A 483 18.38 22.51 -2.19
N THR A 484 18.54 21.24 -1.82
CA THR A 484 19.46 20.31 -2.47
C THR A 484 19.07 20.01 -3.91
N LEU A 485 17.78 19.73 -4.19
CA LEU A 485 17.30 19.45 -5.54
C LEU A 485 17.51 20.66 -6.47
N LEU A 486 17.24 21.88 -5.97
CA LEU A 486 17.46 23.11 -6.73
C LEU A 486 18.95 23.36 -7.02
N ASP A 487 19.83 23.10 -6.06
CA ASP A 487 21.28 23.19 -6.25
C ASP A 487 21.79 22.15 -7.27
N LEU A 488 21.31 20.91 -7.18
CA LEU A 488 21.63 19.87 -8.16
C LEU A 488 21.13 20.23 -9.55
N GLN A 489 19.94 20.84 -9.67
CA GLN A 489 19.46 21.31 -10.96
C GLN A 489 20.38 22.36 -11.57
N ALA A 490 20.83 23.33 -10.76
CA ALA A 490 21.72 24.39 -11.22
C ALA A 490 23.13 23.90 -11.57
N ASN A 491 23.66 22.92 -10.83
CA ASN A 491 25.09 22.62 -10.81
C ASN A 491 25.49 21.20 -11.23
N ALA A 492 24.53 20.27 -11.29
CA ALA A 492 24.78 18.84 -11.51
C ALA A 492 23.76 18.15 -12.43
N SER A 493 22.91 18.92 -13.14
CA SER A 493 21.94 18.42 -14.11
C SER A 493 22.46 18.48 -15.54
N PHE A 494 21.77 17.80 -16.46
CA PHE A 494 21.94 17.99 -17.89
C PHE A 494 20.63 18.46 -18.49
N ASN A 495 20.60 19.66 -19.07
CA ASN A 495 19.37 20.29 -19.57
C ASN A 495 18.24 20.37 -18.52
N GLY A 496 18.60 20.57 -17.24
CA GLY A 496 17.65 20.60 -16.13
C GLY A 496 17.20 19.22 -15.63
N VAL A 497 17.56 18.13 -16.32
CA VAL A 497 17.28 16.74 -15.92
C VAL A 497 18.29 16.29 -14.87
N LEU A 498 17.80 15.82 -13.73
CA LEU A 498 18.62 15.35 -12.61
C LEU A 498 19.25 13.98 -12.90
N PRO A 499 20.44 13.68 -12.36
CA PRO A 499 21.02 12.34 -12.37
C PRO A 499 20.12 11.33 -11.66
N HIS A 500 20.05 10.10 -12.18
CA HIS A 500 19.46 8.96 -11.48
C HIS A 500 20.22 8.71 -10.17
N PHE A 501 21.55 8.56 -10.29
CA PHE A 501 22.44 8.30 -9.17
C PHE A 501 23.59 9.30 -9.08
N LEU A 502 23.93 9.66 -7.84
CA LEU A 502 24.93 10.64 -7.49
C LEU A 502 26.00 10.03 -6.59
N LYS A 503 27.22 10.55 -6.71
CA LYS A 503 28.30 10.35 -5.74
C LYS A 503 28.91 11.69 -5.34
N ASN A 504 29.36 11.80 -4.10
CA ASN A 504 30.08 12.94 -3.60
C ASN A 504 31.45 13.08 -4.26
N THR A 505 31.79 14.31 -4.62
CA THR A 505 33.11 14.69 -5.14
C THR A 505 33.59 15.97 -4.44
N ALA A 506 34.84 16.37 -4.71
CA ALA A 506 35.37 17.63 -4.20
C ALA A 506 34.57 18.88 -4.63
N ASN A 507 33.79 18.78 -5.72
CA ASN A 507 32.98 19.87 -6.25
C ASN A 507 31.47 19.70 -5.93
N GLY A 508 31.13 18.86 -4.95
CA GLY A 508 29.77 18.48 -4.60
C GLY A 508 29.30 17.19 -5.31
N PRO A 509 28.04 16.79 -5.12
CA PRO A 509 27.50 15.57 -5.73
C PRO A 509 27.53 15.63 -7.25
N ARG A 510 27.91 14.53 -7.91
CA ARG A 510 27.95 14.39 -9.37
C ARG A 510 27.40 13.04 -9.81
N ILE A 511 26.88 12.98 -11.02
CA ILE A 511 26.39 11.75 -11.64
C ILE A 511 27.41 10.60 -11.55
N ILE A 512 26.92 9.40 -11.30
CA ILE A 512 27.74 8.19 -11.34
C ILE A 512 28.02 7.81 -12.81
N PRO A 513 29.29 7.62 -13.20
CA PRO A 513 29.61 7.20 -14.56
C PRO A 513 28.91 5.89 -14.94
N GLY A 514 28.33 5.84 -16.14
CA GLY A 514 27.56 4.72 -16.66
C GLY A 514 26.08 4.70 -16.24
N SER A 515 25.63 5.62 -15.39
CA SER A 515 24.19 5.86 -15.13
C SER A 515 23.60 6.86 -16.13
N GLU A 516 22.38 7.33 -15.87
CA GLU A 516 21.70 8.32 -16.70
C GLU A 516 21.27 9.58 -15.94
N PHE A 517 21.03 10.66 -16.67
CA PHE A 517 20.11 11.70 -16.27
C PHE A 517 18.71 11.23 -16.63
N SER A 518 17.83 11.05 -15.63
CA SER A 518 16.58 10.31 -15.76
C SER A 518 15.37 11.24 -15.69
N SER A 519 14.50 11.20 -16.70
CA SER A 519 13.31 12.04 -16.74
C SER A 519 12.24 11.61 -15.73
N ILE A 520 12.12 10.31 -15.44
CA ILE A 520 11.21 9.80 -14.40
C ILE A 520 11.70 10.18 -13.01
N ASP A 521 12.99 9.98 -12.71
CA ASP A 521 13.49 10.27 -11.37
C ASP A 521 13.53 11.76 -11.08
N THR A 522 13.80 12.59 -12.10
CA THR A 522 13.62 14.04 -12.03
C THR A 522 12.17 14.40 -11.69
N SER A 523 11.22 13.74 -12.34
CA SER A 523 9.80 13.98 -12.13
C SER A 523 9.36 13.56 -10.73
N ILE A 524 9.80 12.39 -10.25
CA ILE A 524 9.58 11.92 -8.88
C ILE A 524 10.15 12.93 -7.88
N ALA A 525 11.43 13.30 -8.03
CA ALA A 525 12.12 14.18 -7.10
C ALA A 525 11.43 15.54 -6.95
N PHE A 526 11.12 16.22 -8.07
CA PHE A 526 10.48 17.53 -8.02
C PHE A 526 9.01 17.46 -7.62
N LEU A 527 8.22 16.56 -8.22
CA LEU A 527 6.79 16.46 -7.93
C LEU A 527 6.55 16.07 -6.47
N PHE A 528 7.22 15.02 -5.98
CA PHE A 528 6.99 14.53 -4.62
C PHE A 528 7.39 15.59 -3.59
N THR A 529 8.52 16.27 -3.80
CA THR A 529 8.97 17.36 -2.92
C THR A 529 8.03 18.57 -2.99
N LEU A 530 7.47 18.90 -4.17
CA LEU A 530 6.50 19.98 -4.34
C LEU A 530 5.21 19.70 -3.57
N LEU A 531 4.65 18.50 -3.73
CA LEU A 531 3.44 18.09 -3.01
C LEU A 531 3.66 18.07 -1.50
N SER A 532 4.83 17.62 -1.06
CA SER A 532 5.23 17.63 0.36
C SER A 532 5.35 19.05 0.90
N SER A 533 5.90 19.96 0.09
CA SER A 533 6.05 21.37 0.44
C SER A 533 4.68 22.02 0.60
N GLN A 534 3.77 21.80 -0.35
CA GLN A 534 2.39 22.25 -0.27
C GLN A 534 1.68 21.70 0.98
N ALA A 535 1.79 20.40 1.24
CA ALA A 535 1.20 19.74 2.41
C ALA A 535 1.68 20.34 3.74
N LEU A 536 2.96 20.71 3.82
CA LEU A 536 3.58 21.27 5.03
C LEU A 536 3.57 22.80 5.09
N SER A 537 2.78 23.45 4.21
CA SER A 537 2.69 24.92 4.09
C SER A 537 4.04 25.61 3.85
N LEU A 538 4.91 24.98 3.06
CA LEU A 538 6.19 25.51 2.59
C LEU A 538 6.06 26.11 1.16
N PRO A 539 6.97 27.01 0.74
CA PRO A 539 6.93 27.59 -0.61
C PRO A 539 7.08 26.55 -1.73
N THR A 540 6.16 26.55 -2.70
CA THR A 540 6.17 25.62 -3.85
C THR A 540 6.74 26.23 -5.13
N ALA A 541 6.63 27.54 -5.32
CA ALA A 541 7.03 28.23 -6.55
C ALA A 541 8.46 27.91 -7.06
N PRO A 542 9.50 27.74 -6.20
CA PRO A 542 10.82 27.32 -6.67
C PRO A 542 10.84 25.94 -7.33
N LEU A 543 10.01 25.00 -6.85
CA LEU A 543 9.91 23.64 -7.40
C LEU A 543 9.07 23.61 -8.68
N GLU A 544 8.02 24.44 -8.76
CA GLU A 544 7.25 24.67 -9.99
C GLU A 544 8.19 25.20 -11.09
N GLN A 545 8.99 26.22 -10.78
CA GLN A 545 10.01 26.74 -11.69
C GLN A 545 11.08 25.71 -12.05
N ALA A 546 11.44 24.80 -11.13
CA ALA A 546 12.37 23.74 -11.43
C ALA A 546 11.82 22.75 -12.45
N ILE A 547 10.53 22.42 -12.39
CA ILE A 547 9.85 21.59 -13.41
C ILE A 547 9.86 22.32 -14.76
N ASP A 548 9.64 23.63 -14.80
CA ASP A 548 9.72 24.45 -16.01
C ASP A 548 11.15 24.55 -16.59
N ASN A 549 12.17 24.50 -15.73
CA ASN A 549 13.58 24.62 -16.14
C ASN A 549 14.13 23.35 -16.82
N VAL A 550 13.41 22.23 -16.74
CA VAL A 550 13.74 21.04 -17.54
C VAL A 550 13.49 21.36 -19.02
N ASN A 551 14.47 21.11 -19.88
CA ASN A 551 14.29 21.30 -21.32
C ASN A 551 13.51 20.13 -21.93
N TRP A 552 12.20 20.09 -21.69
CA TRP A 552 11.29 19.05 -22.16
C TRP A 552 11.27 18.92 -23.68
N GLN A 553 11.44 20.03 -24.40
CA GLN A 553 11.53 20.02 -25.87
C GLN A 553 12.78 19.26 -26.35
N ALA A 554 13.91 19.36 -25.64
CA ALA A 554 15.10 18.58 -25.97
C ALA A 554 14.93 17.08 -25.65
N LEU A 555 14.08 16.72 -24.68
CA LEU A 555 13.71 15.33 -24.37
C LEU A 555 12.71 14.74 -25.38
N LYS A 556 11.98 15.57 -26.12
CA LYS A 556 10.96 15.13 -27.07
C LYS A 556 11.56 14.32 -28.22
N LEU A 557 11.06 13.11 -28.40
CA LEU A 557 11.42 12.22 -29.50
C LEU A 557 10.59 12.54 -30.76
N PRO A 558 11.06 12.16 -31.97
CA PRO A 558 10.36 12.45 -33.22
C PRO A 558 8.92 11.90 -33.31
N ASN A 559 8.61 10.85 -32.55
CA ASN A 559 7.28 10.24 -32.44
C ASN A 559 6.37 10.91 -31.39
N GLY A 560 6.83 12.00 -30.76
CA GLY A 560 6.09 12.78 -29.77
C GLY A 560 6.20 12.29 -28.33
N GLN A 561 6.94 11.20 -28.06
CA GLN A 561 7.20 10.71 -26.72
C GLN A 561 8.20 11.61 -25.97
N VAL A 562 8.21 11.51 -24.65
CA VAL A 562 9.30 12.02 -23.82
C VAL A 562 10.36 10.92 -23.67
N SER A 563 11.62 11.24 -23.96
CA SER A 563 12.77 10.36 -23.74
C SER A 563 12.90 9.97 -22.25
N HIS A 564 13.41 8.76 -21.99
CA HIS A 564 13.83 8.33 -20.65
C HIS A 564 14.92 9.26 -20.05
N GLY A 565 15.63 10.01 -20.90
CA GLY A 565 16.58 11.01 -20.45
C GLY A 565 17.83 11.11 -21.33
N TYR A 566 18.98 11.18 -20.67
CA TYR A 566 20.30 11.26 -21.31
C TYR A 566 21.29 10.30 -20.64
N THR A 567 22.22 9.75 -21.40
CA THR A 567 23.40 9.07 -20.84
C THR A 567 24.19 10.03 -19.95
N ASP A 568 25.05 9.52 -19.06
CA ASP A 568 26.01 10.30 -18.28
C ASP A 568 26.90 11.28 -19.08
N THR A 569 27.12 11.02 -20.38
CA THR A 569 27.85 11.90 -21.31
C THR A 569 26.97 12.94 -22.04
N GLY A 570 25.68 13.02 -21.74
CA GLY A 570 24.75 13.99 -22.34
C GLY A 570 24.14 13.59 -23.69
N THR A 571 24.26 12.32 -24.10
CA THR A 571 23.58 11.81 -25.30
C THR A 571 22.14 11.44 -24.97
N ARG A 572 21.16 11.97 -25.72
CA ARG A 572 19.75 11.65 -25.48
C ARG A 572 19.47 10.17 -25.70
N LEU A 573 18.81 9.54 -24.73
CA LEU A 573 18.38 8.15 -24.85
C LEU A 573 17.32 8.02 -25.95
N PRO A 574 17.38 6.97 -26.79
CA PRO A 574 16.38 6.76 -27.85
C PRO A 574 15.06 6.16 -27.33
N GLN A 575 15.05 5.60 -26.12
CA GLN A 575 13.86 5.04 -25.47
C GLN A 575 12.97 6.17 -24.95
N GLY A 576 11.67 6.07 -25.21
CA GLY A 576 10.68 7.00 -24.69
C GLY A 576 9.62 6.27 -23.87
N TRP A 577 8.96 7.04 -23.00
CA TRP A 577 7.85 6.56 -22.18
C TRP A 577 6.65 6.21 -23.07
N ASP A 578 6.52 4.93 -23.42
CA ASP A 578 5.66 4.50 -24.51
C ASP A 578 4.59 3.47 -24.15
N TYR A 579 4.67 2.85 -22.97
CA TYR A 579 3.66 1.93 -22.44
C TYR A 579 2.73 2.58 -21.42
N PHE A 580 1.52 2.03 -21.32
CA PHE A 580 0.60 2.30 -20.22
C PHE A 580 1.28 2.00 -18.87
N GLY A 581 1.14 2.91 -17.89
CA GLY A 581 1.72 2.75 -16.57
C GLY A 581 1.94 4.08 -15.84
N GLY A 582 2.11 4.00 -14.52
CA GLY A 582 2.36 5.12 -13.63
C GLY A 582 3.63 5.89 -13.96
N GLU A 583 4.69 5.24 -14.44
CA GLU A 583 5.94 5.91 -14.84
C GLU A 583 5.71 6.87 -16.01
N SER A 584 5.08 6.36 -17.08
CA SER A 584 4.79 7.14 -18.27
C SER A 584 3.83 8.27 -17.97
N LEU A 585 2.83 8.02 -17.10
CA LEU A 585 1.84 9.03 -16.72
C LEU A 585 2.41 10.12 -15.79
N LEU A 586 3.30 9.75 -14.86
CA LEU A 586 4.00 10.69 -13.98
C LEU A 586 4.89 11.61 -14.82
N THR A 587 5.66 11.07 -15.75
CA THR A 587 6.48 11.88 -16.67
C THR A 587 5.60 12.75 -17.59
N ALA A 588 4.44 12.24 -18.03
CA ALA A 588 3.49 13.03 -18.80
C ALA A 588 2.88 14.18 -17.99
N LEU A 589 2.70 14.00 -16.67
CA LEU A 589 2.16 15.03 -15.78
C LEU A 589 3.11 16.21 -15.64
N THR A 590 4.38 15.94 -15.34
CA THR A 590 5.41 16.98 -15.20
C THR A 590 5.70 17.68 -16.53
N TYR A 591 5.72 16.93 -17.64
CA TYR A 591 5.75 17.52 -18.99
C TYR A 591 4.54 18.43 -19.22
N ALA A 592 3.33 17.98 -18.88
CA ALA A 592 2.11 18.77 -19.12
C ALA A 592 2.00 20.01 -18.24
N ALA A 593 2.59 19.96 -17.05
CA ALA A 593 2.70 21.12 -16.16
C ALA A 593 3.56 22.22 -16.79
N ALA A 594 4.74 21.86 -17.31
CA ALA A 594 5.67 22.81 -17.92
C ALA A 594 5.26 23.26 -19.34
N GLU A 595 4.84 22.31 -20.19
CA GLU A 595 4.63 22.56 -21.62
C GLU A 595 3.16 22.83 -21.97
N GLY A 596 2.26 22.73 -21.01
CA GLY A 596 0.83 22.96 -21.20
C GLY A 596 0.14 21.99 -22.17
N SER A 597 0.79 20.89 -22.57
CA SER A 597 0.29 19.90 -23.53
C SER A 597 0.69 18.48 -23.11
N LEU A 598 -0.01 17.46 -23.60
CA LEU A 598 0.33 16.06 -23.32
C LEU A 598 1.38 15.52 -24.33
N PRO A 599 2.32 14.68 -23.88
CA PRO A 599 3.17 13.91 -24.79
C PRO A 599 2.43 12.68 -25.36
N SER A 600 3.02 12.03 -26.36
CA SER A 600 2.50 10.78 -26.94
C SER A 600 2.89 9.56 -26.10
N ILE A 601 1.93 8.65 -25.85
CA ILE A 601 2.16 7.32 -25.24
C ILE A 601 1.47 6.27 -26.13
N PRO A 602 2.16 5.71 -27.16
CA PRO A 602 1.49 4.99 -28.23
C PRO A 602 1.08 3.54 -27.92
N ASN A 603 1.69 2.86 -26.94
CA ASN A 603 1.41 1.44 -26.66
C ASN A 603 0.34 1.29 -25.55
N ILE A 604 -0.82 1.92 -25.75
CA ILE A 604 -1.95 1.83 -24.82
C ILE A 604 -3.08 1.02 -25.46
N ASN A 605 -3.38 -0.14 -24.87
CA ASN A 605 -4.57 -0.91 -25.23
C ASN A 605 -5.75 -0.47 -24.36
N VAL A 606 -6.53 0.49 -24.84
CA VAL A 606 -7.68 1.05 -24.10
C VAL A 606 -8.72 -0.01 -23.71
N ALA A 607 -8.89 -1.06 -24.53
CA ALA A 607 -9.88 -2.11 -24.26
C ALA A 607 -9.42 -3.09 -23.16
N ASN A 608 -8.11 -3.23 -22.96
CA ASN A 608 -7.52 -4.08 -21.93
C ASN A 608 -6.15 -3.50 -21.52
N PRO A 609 -6.14 -2.42 -20.71
CA PRO A 609 -4.92 -1.76 -20.31
C PRO A 609 -4.08 -2.71 -19.44
N ALA A 610 -2.78 -2.77 -19.73
CA ALA A 610 -1.82 -3.56 -18.98
C ALA A 610 -0.48 -2.82 -19.01
N THR A 611 0.19 -2.76 -17.87
CA THR A 611 1.58 -2.31 -17.79
C THR A 611 2.49 -3.30 -18.51
N PHE A 612 3.71 -2.89 -18.83
CA PHE A 612 4.57 -3.70 -19.72
C PHE A 612 4.76 -5.13 -19.21
N ASN A 613 5.27 -5.29 -17.99
CA ASN A 613 5.53 -6.59 -17.35
C ASN A 613 4.59 -6.92 -16.18
N GLY A 614 3.61 -6.07 -15.86
CA GLY A 614 2.68 -6.28 -14.75
C GLY A 614 3.34 -6.10 -13.38
N SER A 615 4.44 -5.34 -13.32
CA SER A 615 5.11 -5.06 -12.06
C SER A 615 4.31 -4.05 -11.25
N GLY A 616 3.95 -4.43 -10.02
CA GLY A 616 3.00 -3.69 -9.22
C GLY A 616 3.37 -2.23 -8.94
N PHE A 617 4.67 -1.88 -8.92
CA PHE A 617 5.06 -0.48 -8.76
C PHE A 617 4.60 0.40 -9.94
N ILE A 618 4.63 -0.14 -11.17
CA ILE A 618 4.20 0.57 -12.38
C ILE A 618 2.68 0.83 -12.32
N ASP A 619 1.91 -0.08 -11.73
CA ASP A 619 0.46 0.07 -11.62
C ASP A 619 0.07 1.19 -10.64
N GLU A 620 0.87 1.41 -9.59
CA GLU A 620 0.43 2.14 -8.40
C GLU A 620 1.23 3.40 -8.03
N MET A 621 2.51 3.57 -8.44
CA MET A 621 3.41 4.58 -7.84
C MET A 621 2.88 6.02 -7.87
N LEU A 622 2.21 6.43 -8.97
CA LEU A 622 1.69 7.79 -9.11
C LEU A 622 0.58 8.04 -8.09
N TRP A 623 -0.23 7.02 -7.85
CA TRP A 623 -1.44 7.06 -7.03
C TRP A 623 -1.16 7.01 -5.53
N LEU A 624 0.12 6.87 -5.15
CA LEU A 624 0.58 7.01 -3.77
C LEU A 624 0.58 8.47 -3.32
N VAL A 625 0.79 9.41 -4.27
CA VAL A 625 0.92 10.86 -3.98
C VAL A 625 -0.22 11.69 -4.56
N MET A 626 -1.14 11.09 -5.33
CA MET A 626 -2.32 11.78 -5.85
C MET A 626 -3.52 10.87 -6.09
N SER A 627 -4.70 11.50 -6.16
CA SER A 627 -5.97 10.87 -6.48
C SER A 627 -6.03 10.37 -7.94
N PRO A 628 -6.37 9.09 -8.20
CA PRO A 628 -6.31 8.49 -9.56
C PRO A 628 -7.36 8.95 -10.58
N VAL A 629 -7.13 9.96 -11.40
CA VAL A 629 -8.02 10.63 -12.43
C VAL A 629 -9.19 9.92 -13.17
N GLY A 630 -9.58 8.67 -12.90
CA GLY A 630 -10.63 7.94 -13.60
C GLY A 630 -10.18 7.66 -15.02
N LYS A 631 -11.02 8.02 -16.00
CA LYS A 631 -10.64 7.96 -17.40
C LYS A 631 -9.61 9.03 -17.74
N ASP A 632 -8.41 8.61 -18.12
CA ASP A 632 -7.36 9.51 -18.56
C ASP A 632 -7.55 9.93 -20.04
N ALA A 633 -6.78 10.94 -20.45
CA ALA A 633 -6.76 11.49 -21.79
C ALA A 633 -6.20 10.52 -22.85
N TYR A 634 -5.58 9.43 -22.42
CA TYR A 634 -5.09 8.36 -23.29
C TYR A 634 -6.10 7.21 -23.43
N GLY A 635 -7.16 7.19 -22.62
CA GLY A 635 -8.33 6.32 -22.77
C GLY A 635 -8.61 5.35 -21.62
N PRO A 636 -7.61 4.74 -20.95
CA PRO A 636 -7.83 3.86 -19.81
C PRO A 636 -8.53 4.54 -18.63
N ASP A 637 -9.27 3.73 -17.85
CA ASP A 637 -9.89 4.12 -16.59
C ASP A 637 -9.07 3.55 -15.43
N TRP A 638 -8.42 4.44 -14.67
CA TRP A 638 -7.50 4.07 -13.58
C TRP A 638 -8.19 3.53 -12.34
N ASP A 639 -9.42 3.97 -12.04
CA ASP A 639 -10.17 3.45 -10.90
C ASP A 639 -10.54 1.98 -11.15
N VAL A 640 -10.95 1.66 -12.37
CA VAL A 640 -11.22 0.28 -12.80
C VAL A 640 -9.93 -0.53 -12.91
N PHE A 641 -8.90 -0.01 -13.58
CA PHE A 641 -7.65 -0.73 -13.82
C PHE A 641 -6.98 -1.15 -12.51
N ARG A 642 -6.81 -0.23 -11.55
CA ARG A 642 -6.13 -0.51 -10.27
C ARG A 642 -6.86 -1.58 -9.46
N THR A 643 -8.19 -1.51 -9.42
CA THR A 643 -9.03 -2.52 -8.76
C THR A 643 -8.81 -3.90 -9.39
N VAL A 644 -8.84 -3.97 -10.73
CA VAL A 644 -8.61 -5.23 -11.45
C VAL A 644 -7.18 -5.76 -11.28
N ALA A 645 -6.19 -4.88 -11.33
CA ALA A 645 -4.78 -5.25 -11.19
C ALA A 645 -4.46 -5.78 -9.79
N SER A 646 -4.93 -5.10 -8.74
CA SER A 646 -4.74 -5.54 -7.35
C SER A 646 -5.48 -6.85 -7.04
N ASN A 647 -6.74 -7.02 -7.50
CA ASN A 647 -7.46 -8.29 -7.38
C ASN A 647 -6.72 -9.44 -8.07
N ARG A 648 -6.20 -9.20 -9.28
CA ARG A 648 -5.42 -10.20 -10.02
C ARG A 648 -4.19 -10.62 -9.24
N GLN A 649 -3.48 -9.67 -8.64
CA GLN A 649 -2.31 -9.96 -7.83
C GLN A 649 -2.71 -10.80 -6.63
N VAL A 650 -3.70 -10.42 -5.81
CA VAL A 650 -4.16 -11.25 -4.67
C VAL A 650 -4.51 -12.68 -5.12
N GLN A 651 -5.39 -12.82 -6.12
CA GLN A 651 -5.86 -14.12 -6.62
C GLN A 651 -4.74 -15.00 -7.17
N TYR A 652 -3.68 -14.40 -7.73
CA TYR A 652 -2.53 -15.15 -8.23
C TYR A 652 -1.81 -15.93 -7.11
N TYR A 653 -1.83 -15.41 -5.88
CA TYR A 653 -1.12 -15.97 -4.74
C TYR A 653 -2.01 -16.75 -3.77
N ASP A 654 -3.33 -16.83 -3.97
CA ASP A 654 -4.27 -17.54 -3.07
C ASP A 654 -3.95 -19.05 -2.88
N THR A 655 -3.15 -19.62 -3.77
CA THR A 655 -2.70 -21.02 -3.71
C THR A 655 -1.34 -21.21 -3.04
N GLN A 656 -0.70 -20.14 -2.60
CA GLN A 656 0.59 -20.19 -1.92
C GLN A 656 0.45 -20.66 -0.46
N PRO A 657 1.48 -21.28 0.11
CA PRO A 657 1.40 -21.88 1.44
C PRO A 657 1.34 -20.87 2.59
N ALA A 658 1.61 -19.60 2.31
CA ALA A 658 1.57 -18.49 3.26
C ALA A 658 0.70 -17.35 2.70
N PRO A 659 0.12 -16.48 3.53
CA PRO A 659 -0.71 -15.35 3.08
C PRO A 659 0.12 -14.19 2.50
N LEU A 660 1.19 -14.52 1.77
CA LEU A 660 2.07 -13.57 1.10
C LEU A 660 1.58 -13.38 -0.33
N PHE A 661 1.52 -12.13 -0.80
CA PHE A 661 1.09 -11.84 -2.17
C PHE A 661 1.86 -10.67 -2.78
N GLY A 662 1.70 -10.52 -4.10
CA GLY A 662 2.15 -9.34 -4.83
C GLY A 662 3.51 -9.49 -5.49
N ALA A 663 3.57 -9.23 -6.79
CA ALA A 663 4.81 -9.09 -7.55
C ALA A 663 5.08 -7.63 -7.92
N SER A 664 6.25 -7.15 -7.56
CA SER A 664 6.78 -5.84 -7.94
C SER A 664 8.29 -5.90 -8.10
N ALA A 665 8.90 -4.90 -8.72
CA ALA A 665 10.33 -4.87 -8.93
C ALA A 665 11.08 -4.78 -7.59
N GLY A 666 12.12 -5.59 -7.44
CA GLY A 666 12.91 -5.66 -6.21
C GLY A 666 14.09 -6.62 -6.31
N GLU A 667 14.95 -6.59 -5.30
CA GLU A 667 16.01 -7.58 -5.17
C GLU A 667 15.42 -9.00 -5.00
N ALA A 668 16.01 -10.00 -5.64
CA ALA A 668 15.53 -11.38 -5.62
C ALA A 668 15.81 -12.06 -4.26
N PRO A 669 14.99 -13.06 -3.85
CA PRO A 669 15.25 -13.84 -2.65
C PRO A 669 16.61 -14.56 -2.68
N ILE A 670 17.19 -14.77 -1.49
CA ILE A 670 18.57 -15.24 -1.28
C ILE A 670 18.91 -16.60 -1.95
N LEU A 671 17.95 -17.48 -2.23
CA LEU A 671 18.22 -18.87 -2.63
C LEU A 671 18.89 -19.04 -4.01
N ALA A 672 18.97 -18.02 -4.85
CA ALA A 672 19.51 -18.16 -6.20
C ALA A 672 20.70 -17.22 -6.45
N GLN A 673 21.92 -17.76 -6.40
CA GLN A 673 23.13 -17.10 -6.90
C GLN A 673 23.14 -16.92 -8.45
N THR A 674 21.98 -17.00 -9.10
CA THR A 674 21.83 -17.11 -10.57
C THR A 674 21.08 -15.95 -11.21
N THR A 675 20.55 -14.99 -10.44
CA THR A 675 19.87 -13.81 -10.97
C THR A 675 20.69 -12.53 -10.74
N SER A 676 20.41 -11.48 -11.50
CA SER A 676 21.09 -10.17 -11.53
C SER A 676 20.95 -9.34 -10.25
N GLY A 677 20.62 -9.94 -9.10
CA GLY A 677 20.38 -9.25 -7.84
C GLY A 677 19.02 -8.57 -7.80
N TYR A 678 18.72 -7.72 -8.77
CA TYR A 678 17.44 -7.02 -8.95
C TYR A 678 16.67 -7.57 -10.16
N ASP A 679 15.37 -7.78 -10.00
CA ASP A 679 14.47 -8.27 -11.05
C ASP A 679 13.12 -7.53 -11.04
N ALA A 680 12.59 -7.30 -12.23
CA ALA A 680 11.28 -6.67 -12.39
C ALA A 680 10.18 -7.74 -12.34
N PHE A 681 9.84 -8.19 -11.13
CA PHE A 681 8.77 -9.17 -10.95
C PHE A 681 7.42 -8.55 -11.31
N GLY A 682 6.55 -9.33 -11.95
CA GLY A 682 5.23 -8.85 -12.37
C GLY A 682 4.29 -9.94 -12.89
N VAL A 683 2.99 -9.67 -12.69
CA VAL A 683 1.88 -10.55 -13.07
C VAL A 683 0.83 -9.76 -13.84
N GLY A 684 0.38 -10.29 -14.98
CA GLY A 684 -0.71 -9.70 -15.75
C GLY A 684 -0.29 -8.51 -16.62
N GLY A 685 0.99 -8.43 -16.97
CA GLY A 685 1.52 -7.45 -17.92
C GLY A 685 1.16 -7.76 -19.39
N ALA A 686 1.56 -6.84 -20.27
CA ALA A 686 1.48 -7.02 -21.72
C ALA A 686 2.40 -8.15 -22.24
N ILE A 687 3.48 -8.44 -21.52
CA ILE A 687 4.36 -9.58 -21.76
C ILE A 687 4.09 -10.72 -20.78
N ALA A 688 4.72 -11.88 -21.02
CA ALA A 688 4.63 -13.03 -20.12
C ALA A 688 5.09 -12.67 -18.70
N ASN A 689 4.40 -13.22 -17.70
CA ASN A 689 4.73 -12.99 -16.29
C ASN A 689 6.19 -13.32 -16.00
N ASN A 690 6.81 -12.45 -15.21
CA ASN A 690 8.06 -12.73 -14.53
C ASN A 690 7.75 -12.80 -13.03
N ASP A 691 7.27 -13.94 -12.55
CA ASP A 691 6.95 -14.14 -11.13
C ASP A 691 8.12 -14.78 -10.36
N GLY A 692 9.29 -14.95 -10.99
CA GLY A 692 10.45 -15.60 -10.39
C GLY A 692 10.36 -17.14 -10.27
N SER A 693 9.22 -17.76 -10.59
CA SER A 693 9.01 -19.21 -10.45
C SER A 693 9.97 -20.05 -11.29
N ALA A 694 10.48 -19.51 -12.40
CA ALA A 694 11.50 -20.16 -13.24
C ALA A 694 12.82 -20.41 -12.50
N VAL A 695 13.10 -19.64 -11.45
CA VAL A 695 14.33 -19.73 -10.65
C VAL A 695 14.05 -20.34 -9.28
N PHE A 696 12.94 -19.94 -8.64
CA PHE A 696 12.65 -20.30 -7.25
C PHE A 696 11.66 -21.46 -7.10
N VAL A 697 11.06 -21.99 -8.18
CA VAL A 697 10.05 -23.07 -8.14
C VAL A 697 8.73 -22.66 -7.44
N ALA A 698 8.65 -21.42 -6.97
CA ALA A 698 7.44 -20.76 -6.49
C ALA A 698 7.50 -19.26 -6.84
N PRO A 699 6.35 -18.58 -6.96
CA PRO A 699 6.29 -17.14 -7.18
C PRO A 699 7.01 -16.34 -6.08
N VAL A 700 7.63 -15.22 -6.45
CA VAL A 700 8.25 -14.26 -5.53
C VAL A 700 7.20 -13.24 -5.07
N GLN A 701 7.14 -12.98 -3.78
CA GLN A 701 6.30 -11.96 -3.17
C GLN A 701 7.13 -10.75 -2.72
N THR A 702 6.63 -9.54 -2.95
CA THR A 702 7.30 -8.29 -2.58
C THR A 702 6.41 -7.44 -1.65
N PRO A 703 6.70 -7.40 -0.34
CA PRO A 703 5.84 -6.72 0.66
C PRO A 703 5.57 -5.25 0.40
N HIS A 704 6.47 -4.51 -0.26
CA HIS A 704 6.21 -3.11 -0.60
C HIS A 704 4.98 -2.96 -1.49
N TYR A 705 4.67 -3.94 -2.36
CA TYR A 705 3.44 -3.92 -3.15
C TYR A 705 2.20 -4.03 -2.27
N ALA A 706 2.20 -4.91 -1.27
CA ALA A 706 1.09 -5.01 -0.31
C ALA A 706 0.86 -3.68 0.41
N GLY A 707 1.93 -2.96 0.74
CA GLY A 707 1.84 -1.57 1.21
C GLY A 707 1.15 -0.66 0.18
N MET A 708 1.65 -0.64 -1.06
CA MET A 708 1.11 0.21 -2.15
C MET A 708 -0.39 0.01 -2.41
N VAL A 709 -0.88 -1.22 -2.30
CA VAL A 709 -2.30 -1.55 -2.53
C VAL A 709 -3.11 -1.72 -1.25
N TRP A 710 -2.60 -1.39 -0.06
CA TRP A 710 -3.36 -1.51 1.18
C TRP A 710 -4.70 -0.78 1.08
N SER A 711 -4.65 0.43 0.53
CA SER A 711 -5.82 1.27 0.28
C SER A 711 -6.86 0.62 -0.65
N LEU A 712 -6.52 -0.44 -1.38
CA LEU A 712 -7.41 -1.21 -2.27
C LEU A 712 -7.72 -2.62 -1.71
N GLN A 713 -6.76 -3.23 -1.01
CA GLN A 713 -6.73 -4.63 -0.57
C GLN A 713 -6.36 -4.75 0.92
N PRO A 714 -7.08 -4.07 1.84
CA PRO A 714 -6.65 -3.93 3.23
C PRO A 714 -6.46 -5.28 3.92
N ASP A 715 -7.37 -6.23 3.72
CA ASP A 715 -7.28 -7.54 4.40
C ASP A 715 -6.09 -8.37 3.95
N SER A 716 -5.80 -8.35 2.65
CA SER A 716 -4.68 -9.10 2.09
C SER A 716 -3.37 -8.48 2.56
N SER A 717 -3.28 -7.15 2.57
CA SER A 717 -2.11 -6.42 3.08
C SER A 717 -1.89 -6.68 4.56
N GLU A 718 -2.93 -6.60 5.39
CA GLU A 718 -2.84 -6.86 6.83
C GLU A 718 -2.44 -8.30 7.13
N ARG A 719 -3.07 -9.31 6.50
CA ARG A 719 -2.65 -10.71 6.68
C ARG A 719 -1.19 -10.95 6.31
N MET A 720 -0.69 -10.24 5.29
CA MET A 720 0.69 -10.31 4.88
C MET A 720 1.62 -9.68 5.92
N PHE A 721 1.33 -8.46 6.39
CA PHE A 721 2.15 -7.79 7.41
C PHE A 721 2.11 -8.51 8.76
N ASP A 722 0.95 -9.00 9.19
CA ASP A 722 0.81 -9.85 10.38
C ASP A 722 1.74 -11.07 10.31
N TYR A 723 1.75 -11.75 9.16
CA TYR A 723 2.63 -12.89 8.94
C TYR A 723 4.11 -12.49 9.00
N LEU A 724 4.49 -11.37 8.38
CA LEU A 724 5.88 -10.89 8.40
C LEU A 724 6.34 -10.54 9.82
N THR A 725 5.51 -9.83 10.59
CA THR A 725 5.82 -9.45 11.97
C THR A 725 5.90 -10.68 12.89
N GLN A 726 4.93 -11.61 12.78
CA GLN A 726 4.91 -12.85 13.57
C GLN A 726 6.12 -13.77 13.29
N ASN A 727 6.67 -13.72 12.08
CA ASN A 727 7.83 -14.51 11.68
C ASN A 727 9.17 -13.76 11.82
N GLY A 728 9.19 -12.57 12.45
CA GLY A 728 10.41 -11.78 12.64
C GLY A 728 11.03 -11.26 11.34
N MET A 729 10.23 -11.17 10.28
CA MET A 729 10.60 -10.74 8.94
C MET A 729 10.42 -9.21 8.79
N LEU A 730 9.46 -8.63 9.53
CA LEU A 730 9.30 -7.18 9.70
C LEU A 730 9.49 -6.85 11.19
N THR A 731 10.49 -6.03 11.51
CA THR A 731 10.85 -5.61 12.87
C THR A 731 11.42 -4.18 12.86
N PRO A 732 11.69 -3.53 14.00
CA PRO A 732 12.19 -2.16 14.02
C PRO A 732 13.44 -1.86 13.18
N LEU A 733 14.29 -2.86 12.91
CA LEU A 733 15.51 -2.71 12.09
C LEU A 733 15.62 -3.76 10.96
N ASN A 734 14.59 -4.59 10.73
CA ASN A 734 14.53 -5.51 9.59
C ASN A 734 13.23 -5.30 8.80
N ASN A 735 13.35 -5.31 7.49
CA ASN A 735 12.19 -5.31 6.60
C ASN A 735 12.47 -6.23 5.42
N VAL A 736 11.45 -6.88 4.86
CA VAL A 736 11.59 -7.81 3.75
C VAL A 736 11.35 -7.11 2.43
N GLU A 737 12.28 -7.29 1.49
CA GLU A 737 12.13 -6.78 0.13
C GLU A 737 11.34 -7.74 -0.74
N SER A 738 11.76 -8.99 -0.65
CA SER A 738 11.18 -10.08 -1.41
C SER A 738 11.29 -11.36 -0.63
N SER A 739 10.35 -12.25 -0.88
CA SER A 739 10.31 -13.57 -0.28
C SER A 739 9.77 -14.60 -1.26
N VAL A 740 10.03 -15.85 -0.93
CA VAL A 740 9.38 -17.02 -1.51
C VAL A 740 9.05 -17.97 -0.37
N ALA A 741 7.78 -18.34 -0.26
CA ALA A 741 7.31 -19.34 0.69
C ALA A 741 7.08 -20.67 -0.02
N GLN A 742 7.63 -21.75 0.52
CA GLN A 742 7.47 -23.11 -0.02
C GLN A 742 7.12 -24.09 1.08
N THR A 743 6.42 -25.16 0.73
CA THR A 743 6.19 -26.26 1.67
C THR A 743 7.28 -27.31 1.52
N TRP A 744 8.05 -27.55 2.58
CA TRP A 744 9.03 -28.61 2.68
C TRP A 744 8.72 -29.52 3.87
N SER A 745 8.55 -30.82 3.62
CA SER A 745 8.22 -31.82 4.66
C SER A 745 6.99 -31.46 5.54
N GLY A 746 6.01 -30.74 4.96
CA GLY A 746 4.82 -30.29 5.68
C GLY A 746 5.03 -29.05 6.56
N GLN A 747 6.16 -28.36 6.44
CA GLN A 747 6.45 -27.07 7.08
C GLN A 747 6.61 -25.99 6.01
N ILE A 748 6.30 -24.74 6.36
CA ILE A 748 6.54 -23.59 5.49
C ILE A 748 7.99 -23.14 5.70
N GLU A 749 8.76 -23.10 4.63
CA GLU A 749 10.08 -22.50 4.60
C GLU A 749 10.02 -21.18 3.83
N ASN A 750 10.44 -20.10 4.49
CA ASN A 750 10.54 -18.78 3.88
C ASN A 750 11.99 -18.50 3.51
N SER A 751 12.22 -18.14 2.25
CA SER A 751 13.49 -17.56 1.81
C SER A 751 13.27 -16.13 1.40
N TRP A 752 14.06 -15.21 1.96
CA TRP A 752 13.77 -13.78 1.84
C TRP A 752 15.03 -12.95 1.83
N ASN A 753 14.95 -11.78 1.19
CA ASN A 753 15.99 -10.77 1.16
C ASN A 753 15.56 -9.53 1.96
N SER A 754 16.51 -8.89 2.65
CA SER A 754 16.24 -7.69 3.44
C SER A 754 16.06 -6.48 2.52
N LEU A 755 15.01 -5.70 2.77
CA LEU A 755 14.75 -4.42 2.13
C LEU A 755 15.71 -3.35 2.65
N ARG A 756 16.61 -2.96 1.75
CA ARG A 756 17.64 -1.95 2.00
C ARG A 756 17.50 -0.73 1.09
N GLY A 757 16.86 -0.94 -0.07
CA GLY A 757 16.68 0.06 -1.11
C GLY A 757 15.69 1.15 -0.70
N SER A 758 16.15 2.40 -0.73
CA SER A 758 15.38 3.59 -0.36
C SER A 758 14.16 3.82 -1.26
N TRP A 759 14.22 3.41 -2.54
CA TRP A 759 13.06 3.51 -3.42
C TRP A 759 11.93 2.57 -2.99
N ASN A 760 12.22 1.27 -2.80
CA ASN A 760 11.23 0.28 -2.39
C ASN A 760 10.72 0.56 -0.96
N LEU A 761 11.58 1.05 -0.05
CA LEU A 761 11.14 1.59 1.25
C LEU A 761 10.15 2.74 1.07
N GLY A 762 10.49 3.71 0.22
CA GLY A 762 9.61 4.83 -0.10
C GLY A 762 8.23 4.39 -0.61
N LEU A 763 8.19 3.43 -1.53
CA LEU A 763 6.94 2.86 -2.06
C LEU A 763 6.09 2.21 -0.97
N GLN A 764 6.71 1.41 -0.09
CA GLN A 764 6.02 0.78 1.04
C GLN A 764 5.45 1.84 1.99
N VAL A 765 6.27 2.80 2.42
CA VAL A 765 5.87 3.85 3.38
C VAL A 765 4.74 4.70 2.82
N LEU A 766 4.80 5.11 1.56
CA LEU A 766 3.74 5.89 0.94
C LEU A 766 2.43 5.10 0.78
N GLY A 767 2.53 3.82 0.46
CA GLY A 767 1.37 2.93 0.36
C GLY A 767 0.68 2.67 1.69
N VAL A 768 1.46 2.24 2.69
CA VAL A 768 0.96 2.03 4.06
C VAL A 768 0.42 3.35 4.61
N GLY A 769 1.16 4.45 4.44
CA GLY A 769 0.73 5.77 4.88
C GLY A 769 -0.60 6.18 4.25
N LYS A 770 -0.79 5.95 2.96
CA LYS A 770 -2.08 6.15 2.30
C LYS A 770 -3.18 5.27 2.90
N GLY A 771 -2.91 3.98 3.15
CA GLY A 771 -3.85 3.06 3.78
C GLY A 771 -4.29 3.50 5.18
N LEU A 772 -3.33 3.87 6.04
CA LEU A 772 -3.62 4.38 7.39
C LEU A 772 -4.39 5.70 7.36
N LEU A 773 -4.00 6.62 6.47
CA LEU A 773 -4.60 7.94 6.39
C LEU A 773 -6.06 7.92 5.95
N GLN A 774 -6.50 6.92 5.16
CA GLN A 774 -7.91 6.78 4.79
C GLN A 774 -8.88 6.83 5.99
N HIS A 775 -8.41 6.50 7.19
CA HIS A 775 -9.25 6.37 8.38
C HIS A 775 -9.05 7.49 9.42
N VAL A 776 -8.03 8.34 9.24
CA VAL A 776 -7.66 9.38 10.23
C VAL A 776 -7.54 10.80 9.64
N GLY A 777 -7.64 10.97 8.31
CA GLY A 777 -7.46 12.28 7.68
C GLY A 777 -7.45 12.30 6.15
N VAL A 778 -7.52 13.49 5.54
CA VAL A 778 -7.19 13.64 4.11
C VAL A 778 -5.73 13.22 3.90
N ASN A 779 -5.45 12.38 2.90
CA ASN A 779 -4.07 12.14 2.45
C ASN A 779 -3.46 13.49 2.04
N PRO A 780 -2.43 13.99 2.76
CA PRO A 780 -1.96 15.35 2.60
C PRO A 780 -1.33 15.59 1.22
N LEU A 781 -0.75 14.55 0.60
CA LEU A 781 -0.17 14.64 -0.74
C LEU A 781 -1.24 14.70 -1.82
N SER A 782 -2.32 13.93 -1.67
CA SER A 782 -3.44 13.95 -2.62
C SER A 782 -4.15 15.29 -2.59
N ASN A 783 -4.39 15.84 -1.39
CA ASN A 783 -4.90 17.20 -1.22
C ASN A 783 -3.98 18.22 -1.89
N ALA A 784 -2.67 18.14 -1.61
CA ALA A 784 -1.68 19.03 -2.22
C ALA A 784 -1.71 18.99 -3.76
N ALA A 785 -1.88 17.82 -4.36
CA ALA A 785 -1.94 17.66 -5.81
C ALA A 785 -3.20 18.29 -6.43
N GLU A 786 -4.28 18.39 -5.67
CA GLU A 786 -5.54 18.99 -6.09
C GLU A 786 -5.58 20.49 -5.84
N THR A 787 -4.95 20.98 -4.77
CA THR A 787 -5.00 22.39 -4.39
C THR A 787 -3.85 23.22 -4.97
N ASN A 788 -2.70 22.61 -5.30
CA ASN A 788 -1.61 23.33 -5.97
C ASN A 788 -2.02 23.63 -7.42
N THR A 789 -2.23 24.90 -7.76
CA THR A 789 -2.80 25.30 -9.06
C THR A 789 -1.95 24.88 -10.26
N TYR A 790 -0.62 24.85 -10.13
CA TYR A 790 0.29 24.41 -11.19
C TYR A 790 0.11 22.92 -11.50
N ILE A 791 0.12 22.06 -10.48
CA ILE A 791 -0.09 20.62 -10.65
C ILE A 791 -1.55 20.28 -10.99
N ALA A 792 -2.52 20.96 -10.38
CA ALA A 792 -3.94 20.76 -10.67
C ALA A 792 -4.27 21.03 -12.14
N ALA A 793 -3.67 22.06 -12.74
CA ALA A 793 -3.83 22.36 -14.17
C ALA A 793 -3.24 21.26 -15.07
N ALA A 794 -2.09 20.70 -14.70
CA ALA A 794 -1.48 19.57 -15.42
C ALA A 794 -2.33 18.30 -15.28
N ARG A 795 -2.82 18.02 -14.07
CA ARG A 795 -3.71 16.89 -13.77
C ARG A 795 -5.01 16.97 -14.57
N GLN A 796 -5.57 18.17 -14.76
CA GLN A 796 -6.74 18.38 -15.60
C GLN A 796 -6.49 17.98 -17.07
N LYS A 797 -5.27 18.14 -17.57
CA LYS A 797 -4.92 17.73 -18.95
C LYS A 797 -4.82 16.22 -19.08
N ILE A 798 -4.28 15.54 -18.06
CA ILE A 798 -4.22 14.07 -18.02
C ILE A 798 -5.59 13.47 -17.81
N SER A 799 -6.45 14.12 -17.04
CA SER A 799 -7.84 13.73 -16.94
C SER A 799 -8.50 13.89 -18.32
N ALA A 800 -9.40 12.99 -18.72
CA ALA A 800 -10.11 13.17 -19.98
C ALA A 800 -10.82 14.53 -20.01
N ALA A 801 -10.82 15.21 -21.17
CA ALA A 801 -11.47 16.51 -21.37
C ALA A 801 -12.98 16.48 -21.07
N THR A 802 -13.55 15.27 -20.98
CA THR A 802 -14.85 15.05 -20.36
C THR A 802 -14.74 13.86 -19.41
N GLN A 803 -14.80 14.11 -18.10
CA GLN A 803 -14.85 13.05 -17.10
C GLN A 803 -16.30 12.58 -16.93
N ASN A 804 -16.77 11.81 -17.91
CA ASN A 804 -18.07 11.15 -17.82
C ASN A 804 -17.89 9.78 -17.19
N LEU A 805 -18.35 9.63 -15.96
CA LEU A 805 -18.48 8.32 -15.34
C LEU A 805 -19.84 7.76 -15.72
N THR A 806 -19.85 6.58 -16.35
CA THR A 806 -21.09 5.83 -16.60
C THR A 806 -20.95 4.45 -16.00
N LEU A 807 -21.70 4.21 -14.94
CA LEU A 807 -21.79 2.91 -14.29
C LEU A 807 -23.07 2.23 -14.77
N SER A 808 -22.90 1.04 -15.36
CA SER A 808 -24.02 0.19 -15.77
C SER A 808 -23.69 -1.24 -15.37
N ASN A 809 -24.33 -1.72 -14.31
CA ASN A 809 -24.03 -3.01 -13.68
C ASN A 809 -22.52 -3.19 -13.32
N LYS A 810 -21.88 -2.12 -12.82
CA LYS A 810 -20.46 -2.10 -12.42
C LYS A 810 -20.30 -1.28 -11.13
N ALA A 811 -19.51 -1.79 -10.19
CA ALA A 811 -19.15 -1.04 -8.99
C ALA A 811 -17.90 -0.20 -9.23
N ALA A 812 -17.82 0.95 -8.56
CA ALA A 812 -16.63 1.78 -8.49
C ALA A 812 -16.42 2.26 -7.05
N ILE A 813 -15.17 2.23 -6.59
CA ILE A 813 -14.78 2.78 -5.30
C ILE A 813 -13.91 4.00 -5.56
N ILE A 814 -14.34 5.14 -5.03
CA ILE A 814 -13.61 6.39 -5.06
C ILE A 814 -13.01 6.61 -3.67
N ASP A 815 -11.68 6.59 -3.59
CA ASP A 815 -10.93 6.62 -2.33
C ASP A 815 -10.19 7.95 -2.08
N ALA A 816 -10.58 8.99 -2.80
CA ALA A 816 -10.01 10.33 -2.74
C ALA A 816 -11.00 11.36 -3.35
N PRO A 817 -10.84 12.68 -3.13
CA PRO A 817 -11.71 13.68 -3.75
C PRO A 817 -11.64 13.62 -5.28
N ARG A 818 -12.76 13.90 -5.97
CA ARG A 818 -12.88 13.76 -7.44
C ARG A 818 -13.83 14.75 -8.08
N THR A 819 -13.56 15.06 -9.35
CA THR A 819 -14.41 15.92 -10.19
C THR A 819 -14.79 15.22 -11.48
N PHE A 820 -16.08 15.18 -11.80
CA PHE A 820 -16.65 14.62 -13.03
C PHE A 820 -17.41 15.70 -13.82
N ASP A 821 -17.52 15.56 -15.14
CA ASP A 821 -18.44 16.38 -15.94
C ASP A 821 -19.85 15.80 -15.91
N SER A 822 -19.97 14.47 -15.94
CA SER A 822 -21.23 13.81 -15.62
C SER A 822 -21.02 12.50 -14.92
N ILE A 823 -21.93 12.18 -14.00
CA ILE A 823 -22.03 10.88 -13.34
C ILE A 823 -23.38 10.30 -13.76
N ASN A 824 -23.36 9.16 -14.45
CA ASN A 824 -24.55 8.45 -14.90
C ASN A 824 -24.55 7.03 -14.30
N ILE A 825 -25.49 6.73 -13.41
CA ILE A 825 -25.59 5.45 -12.71
C ILE A 825 -26.87 4.73 -13.13
N SER A 826 -26.72 3.53 -13.69
CA SER A 826 -27.80 2.71 -14.24
C SER A 826 -27.68 1.22 -13.90
N GLY A 827 -28.82 0.51 -13.83
CA GLY A 827 -28.86 -0.95 -13.60
C GLY A 827 -28.99 -1.35 -12.12
N ALA A 828 -29.24 -2.64 -11.85
CA ALA A 828 -29.58 -3.16 -10.51
C ALA A 828 -28.37 -3.47 -9.62
N SER A 829 -27.16 -3.32 -10.16
CA SER A 829 -25.92 -3.61 -9.44
C SER A 829 -24.79 -2.69 -9.91
N GLY A 830 -24.85 -1.41 -9.54
CA GLY A 830 -23.93 -0.38 -10.04
C GLY A 830 -23.52 0.65 -8.98
N ASP A 831 -23.23 0.20 -7.76
CA ASP A 831 -22.92 1.08 -6.64
C ASP A 831 -21.63 1.88 -6.91
N MET A 832 -21.75 3.20 -6.90
CA MET A 832 -20.63 4.09 -6.73
C MET A 832 -20.48 4.37 -5.24
N ILE A 833 -19.35 4.01 -4.66
CA ILE A 833 -19.08 4.23 -3.24
C ILE A 833 -17.93 5.24 -3.14
N ILE A 834 -18.16 6.35 -2.46
CA ILE A 834 -17.09 7.19 -1.95
C ILE A 834 -16.66 6.56 -0.62
N ARG A 835 -15.40 6.15 -0.48
CA ARG A 835 -14.92 5.52 0.76
C ARG A 835 -15.18 6.41 1.97
N ASP A 836 -15.55 5.78 3.07
CA ASP A 836 -15.66 6.39 4.38
C ASP A 836 -14.36 7.07 4.83
N GLY A 837 -14.49 8.03 5.74
CA GLY A 837 -13.38 8.83 6.25
C GLY A 837 -13.69 10.32 6.37
N GLY A 838 -14.81 10.83 5.86
CA GLY A 838 -15.28 12.20 6.16
C GLY A 838 -14.53 13.33 5.46
N PHE A 839 -13.67 13.01 4.50
CA PHE A 839 -12.66 13.94 3.98
C PHE A 839 -12.64 14.07 2.47
N ASN A 840 -13.46 13.30 1.74
CA ASN A 840 -13.53 13.40 0.29
C ASN A 840 -14.63 14.39 -0.13
N THR A 841 -14.40 15.06 -1.25
CA THR A 841 -15.45 15.85 -1.90
C THR A 841 -15.62 15.37 -3.33
N LEU A 842 -16.83 14.92 -3.66
CA LEU A 842 -17.22 14.56 -5.01
C LEU A 842 -17.80 15.78 -5.71
N ARG A 843 -17.16 16.28 -6.76
CA ARG A 843 -17.70 17.33 -7.61
C ARG A 843 -18.22 16.76 -8.93
N SER A 844 -19.37 17.22 -9.40
CA SER A 844 -19.85 16.91 -10.74
C SER A 844 -20.55 18.11 -11.38
N LYS A 845 -20.63 18.17 -12.73
CA LYS A 845 -21.51 19.14 -13.41
C LYS A 845 -22.90 18.60 -13.72
N SER A 846 -23.07 17.29 -13.68
CA SER A 846 -24.33 16.62 -13.96
C SER A 846 -24.39 15.27 -13.24
N LEU A 847 -25.50 15.01 -12.56
CA LEU A 847 -25.77 13.73 -11.93
C LEU A 847 -27.06 13.15 -12.50
N SER A 848 -27.00 11.91 -12.96
CA SER A 848 -28.16 11.11 -13.34
C SER A 848 -28.08 9.74 -12.67
N ILE A 849 -29.08 9.41 -11.85
CA ILE A 849 -29.21 8.11 -11.22
C ILE A 849 -30.58 7.55 -11.62
N THR A 850 -30.59 6.39 -12.29
CA THR A 850 -31.85 5.70 -12.63
C THR A 850 -32.46 5.04 -11.40
N THR A 851 -33.71 4.58 -11.48
CA THR A 851 -34.53 4.09 -10.34
C THR A 851 -33.91 2.93 -9.53
N SER A 852 -32.89 2.24 -10.04
CA SER A 852 -32.18 1.17 -9.32
C SER A 852 -30.73 1.51 -8.94
N GLY A 853 -30.24 2.70 -9.30
CA GLY A 853 -28.86 3.11 -9.07
C GLY A 853 -28.64 3.68 -7.67
N VAL A 854 -27.41 3.52 -7.17
CA VAL A 854 -26.99 4.04 -5.87
C VAL A 854 -25.64 4.76 -6.00
N LEU A 855 -25.60 6.01 -5.54
CA LEU A 855 -24.38 6.73 -5.20
C LEU A 855 -24.34 6.86 -3.69
N ASP A 856 -23.41 6.16 -3.05
CA ASP A 856 -23.20 6.22 -1.62
C ASP A 856 -22.04 7.16 -1.29
N LEU A 857 -22.38 8.28 -0.63
CA LEU A 857 -21.39 9.24 -0.18
C LEU A 857 -20.71 8.83 1.13
N ASN A 858 -21.16 7.78 1.84
CA ASN A 858 -20.76 7.53 3.23
C ASN A 858 -20.85 8.82 4.06
N ASP A 859 -19.75 9.26 4.64
CA ASP A 859 -19.60 10.47 5.45
C ASP A 859 -18.99 11.64 4.65
N ASN A 860 -18.98 11.56 3.32
CA ASN A 860 -18.35 12.55 2.44
C ASN A 860 -19.36 13.53 1.83
N ASP A 861 -18.80 14.59 1.25
CA ASP A 861 -19.58 15.69 0.70
C ASP A 861 -19.60 15.70 -0.83
N MET A 862 -20.58 16.40 -1.41
CA MET A 862 -20.72 16.55 -2.85
C MET A 862 -21.03 17.99 -3.29
N ILE A 863 -20.45 18.38 -4.43
CA ILE A 863 -20.71 19.63 -5.14
C ILE A 863 -21.31 19.29 -6.51
N LEU A 864 -22.51 19.77 -6.82
CA LEU A 864 -23.10 19.68 -8.16
C LEU A 864 -23.12 21.07 -8.81
N ASP A 865 -22.15 21.33 -9.68
CA ASP A 865 -21.89 22.59 -10.40
C ASP A 865 -22.60 22.57 -11.77
N TYR A 866 -23.90 22.89 -11.75
CA TYR A 866 -24.79 22.68 -12.89
C TYR A 866 -24.80 23.88 -13.86
N THR A 867 -25.40 23.67 -15.03
CA THR A 867 -25.74 24.78 -15.94
C THR A 867 -27.23 24.79 -16.23
N GLY A 868 -27.82 25.99 -16.37
CA GLY A 868 -29.26 26.15 -16.59
C GLY A 868 -30.04 26.32 -15.29
N GLY A 869 -31.18 25.62 -15.17
CA GLY A 869 -32.05 25.72 -13.99
C GLY A 869 -31.52 24.93 -12.79
N SER A 870 -31.86 25.40 -11.59
CA SER A 870 -31.51 24.75 -10.32
C SER A 870 -31.76 23.25 -10.34
N GLN A 871 -30.77 22.49 -9.86
CA GLN A 871 -30.85 21.04 -9.70
C GLN A 871 -31.21 20.62 -8.27
N LEU A 872 -31.42 21.58 -7.35
CA LEU A 872 -31.63 21.30 -5.93
C LEU A 872 -32.81 20.34 -5.69
N ALA A 873 -33.95 20.58 -6.33
CA ALA A 873 -35.12 19.71 -6.20
C ALA A 873 -34.88 18.27 -6.71
N ALA A 874 -34.08 18.11 -7.77
CA ALA A 874 -33.72 16.79 -8.29
C ALA A 874 -32.79 16.05 -7.32
N ILE A 875 -31.83 16.76 -6.73
CA ILE A 875 -30.92 16.22 -5.72
C ILE A 875 -31.66 15.85 -4.44
N GLN A 876 -32.52 16.73 -3.93
CA GLN A 876 -33.39 16.44 -2.79
C GLN A 876 -34.30 15.24 -3.07
N SER A 877 -34.82 15.09 -4.29
CA SER A 877 -35.59 13.89 -4.65
C SER A 877 -34.76 12.60 -4.62
N LEU A 878 -33.49 12.66 -5.04
CA LEU A 878 -32.57 11.51 -4.97
C LEU A 878 -32.21 11.17 -3.52
N ILE A 879 -31.98 12.19 -2.68
CA ILE A 879 -31.74 12.03 -1.24
C ILE A 879 -32.99 11.46 -0.58
N ASN A 880 -34.18 12.01 -0.80
CA ASN A 880 -35.41 11.55 -0.18
C ASN A 880 -35.82 10.14 -0.59
N SER A 881 -35.59 9.79 -1.87
CA SER A 881 -35.74 8.42 -2.36
C SER A 881 -34.84 7.46 -1.59
N ALA A 882 -33.56 7.80 -1.39
CA ALA A 882 -32.63 6.97 -0.63
C ALA A 882 -32.97 6.94 0.87
N ARG A 883 -33.19 8.12 1.46
CA ARG A 883 -33.51 8.38 2.87
C ARG A 883 -34.72 7.59 3.33
N SER A 884 -35.76 7.43 2.49
CA SER A 884 -36.92 6.54 2.73
C SER A 884 -37.45 6.68 4.17
N GLY A 885 -37.84 7.91 4.55
CA GLY A 885 -38.34 8.23 5.89
C GLY A 885 -37.31 8.12 7.02
N GLY A 886 -36.01 8.24 6.71
CA GLY A 886 -34.90 8.15 7.67
C GLY A 886 -34.29 6.75 7.80
N THR A 887 -34.80 5.75 7.07
CA THR A 887 -34.26 4.38 7.08
C THR A 887 -33.04 4.19 6.18
N TRP A 888 -32.81 5.11 5.23
CA TRP A 888 -31.73 5.05 4.23
C TRP A 888 -31.67 3.71 3.47
N SER A 889 -32.85 3.15 3.18
CA SER A 889 -33.00 1.85 2.53
C SER A 889 -33.36 1.93 1.05
N GLY A 890 -33.67 3.13 0.55
CA GLY A 890 -34.03 3.34 -0.85
C GLY A 890 -32.82 3.54 -1.75
N THR A 891 -33.10 3.76 -3.02
CA THR A 891 -32.12 4.03 -4.09
C THR A 891 -31.99 5.53 -4.35
N GLY A 892 -30.89 5.96 -4.96
CA GLY A 892 -30.63 7.37 -5.25
C GLY A 892 -29.30 7.84 -4.70
N LEU A 893 -29.29 9.02 -4.09
CA LEU A 893 -28.12 9.60 -3.42
C LEU A 893 -28.19 9.23 -1.94
N THR A 894 -27.42 8.24 -1.53
CA THR A 894 -27.49 7.65 -0.18
C THR A 894 -26.25 7.99 0.65
N SER A 895 -26.35 7.71 1.95
CA SER A 895 -25.23 7.76 2.89
C SER A 895 -25.32 6.54 3.81
N THR A 896 -24.38 5.61 3.67
CA THR A 896 -24.24 4.49 4.61
C THR A 896 -23.88 5.00 6.01
N SER A 897 -23.13 6.09 6.15
CA SER A 897 -22.86 6.70 7.46
C SER A 897 -24.11 7.26 8.13
N ALA A 898 -25.01 7.94 7.39
CA ALA A 898 -26.29 8.41 7.91
C ALA A 898 -27.23 7.25 8.25
N LYS A 899 -27.25 6.23 7.39
CA LYS A 899 -27.94 4.96 7.66
C LYS A 899 -27.46 4.30 8.93
N ASN A 900 -26.17 4.42 9.27
CA ASN A 900 -25.55 3.75 10.41
C ASN A 900 -25.56 4.60 11.68
N ALA A 901 -25.76 5.91 11.57
CA ALA A 901 -25.79 6.82 12.70
C ALA A 901 -26.74 6.34 13.79
N ASN A 902 -26.23 6.31 15.02
CA ASN A 902 -26.97 5.99 16.23
C ASN A 902 -26.56 6.98 17.34
N PRO A 903 -27.43 7.92 17.73
CA PRO A 903 -28.82 8.08 17.30
C PRO A 903 -28.96 8.51 15.83
N LYS A 904 -30.18 8.45 15.27
CA LYS A 904 -30.50 8.79 13.87
C LYS A 904 -30.47 10.31 13.61
N ASN A 905 -29.38 10.96 14.00
CA ASN A 905 -29.21 12.41 13.97
C ASN A 905 -28.40 12.90 12.77
N ARG A 906 -27.85 12.02 11.92
CA ARG A 906 -27.09 12.37 10.71
C ARG A 906 -27.88 12.16 9.43
N THR A 907 -27.53 12.91 8.40
CA THR A 907 -28.20 12.92 7.10
C THR A 907 -27.31 13.49 6.00
N LEU A 908 -27.82 13.50 4.76
CA LEU A 908 -27.32 14.37 3.71
C LEU A 908 -28.22 15.59 3.62
N GLY A 909 -27.68 16.76 3.98
CA GLY A 909 -28.32 18.04 3.72
C GLY A 909 -28.02 18.52 2.31
N ALA A 910 -28.96 19.22 1.68
CA ALA A 910 -28.74 19.83 0.36
C ALA A 910 -29.28 21.26 0.28
N MET A 911 -28.44 22.20 -0.16
CA MET A 911 -28.84 23.59 -0.42
C MET A 911 -28.13 24.20 -1.62
N GLU A 912 -28.67 25.30 -2.15
CA GLU A 912 -27.96 26.08 -3.18
C GLU A 912 -26.79 26.83 -2.56
N ALA A 913 -25.71 26.99 -3.33
CA ALA A 913 -24.54 27.75 -2.92
C ALA A 913 -24.87 29.22 -2.60
N THR A 914 -25.92 29.79 -3.20
CA THR A 914 -26.40 31.14 -2.83
C THR A 914 -26.90 31.22 -1.39
N ASP A 915 -27.49 30.15 -0.87
CA ASP A 915 -27.97 30.08 0.51
C ASP A 915 -26.77 30.01 1.46
N TYR A 916 -25.80 29.15 1.17
CA TYR A 916 -24.53 29.07 1.92
C TYR A 916 -23.74 30.39 1.89
N GLN A 917 -23.61 31.02 0.71
CA GLN A 917 -22.95 32.32 0.55
C GLN A 917 -23.70 33.47 1.23
N SER A 918 -25.00 33.34 1.48
CA SER A 918 -25.75 34.35 2.25
C SER A 918 -25.31 34.42 3.71
N ILE A 919 -24.70 33.33 4.21
CA ILE A 919 -24.24 33.17 5.58
C ILE A 919 -22.75 33.52 5.68
N TYR A 920 -21.91 32.91 4.83
CA TYR A 920 -20.45 33.04 4.89
C TYR A 920 -19.87 34.10 3.94
N GLY A 921 -20.73 34.76 3.17
CA GLY A 921 -20.36 35.80 2.21
C GLY A 921 -20.09 35.28 0.78
N PRO A 922 -19.99 36.20 -0.20
CA PRO A 922 -19.92 35.86 -1.62
C PRO A 922 -18.62 35.17 -2.06
N GLY A 923 -17.59 35.16 -1.20
CA GLY A 923 -16.30 34.49 -1.45
C GLY A 923 -16.17 33.15 -0.72
N ALA A 924 -17.25 32.65 -0.11
CA ALA A 924 -17.21 31.40 0.63
C ALA A 924 -16.79 30.23 -0.26
N THR A 925 -16.01 29.31 0.31
CA THR A 925 -15.61 28.05 -0.32
C THR A 925 -16.28 26.88 0.42
N PHE A 926 -16.51 25.77 -0.27
CA PHE A 926 -17.04 24.54 0.30
C PHE A 926 -15.97 23.45 0.17
N ASN A 927 -15.50 22.90 1.30
CA ASN A 927 -14.35 21.99 1.38
C ASN A 927 -13.10 22.48 0.64
N GLY A 928 -12.82 23.78 0.76
CA GLY A 928 -11.69 24.43 0.09
C GLY A 928 -11.88 24.65 -1.41
N GLN A 929 -13.03 24.27 -1.98
CA GLN A 929 -13.35 24.46 -3.40
C GLN A 929 -14.19 25.71 -3.63
N ALA A 930 -13.91 26.42 -4.73
CA ALA A 930 -14.72 27.55 -5.17
C ALA A 930 -16.10 27.09 -5.65
N ILE A 931 -17.13 27.86 -5.29
CA ILE A 931 -18.54 27.62 -5.61
C ILE A 931 -19.13 28.89 -6.21
N ASP A 932 -20.15 28.74 -7.08
CA ASP A 932 -20.87 29.86 -7.68
C ASP A 932 -22.38 29.70 -7.50
N ALA A 933 -23.16 30.65 -8.02
CA ALA A 933 -24.62 30.66 -7.85
C ALA A 933 -25.35 29.50 -8.57
N SER A 934 -24.66 28.72 -9.40
CA SER A 934 -25.18 27.55 -10.11
C SER A 934 -24.65 26.24 -9.52
N THR A 935 -24.59 26.17 -8.19
CA THR A 935 -24.02 25.02 -7.48
C THR A 935 -24.99 24.53 -6.40
N VAL A 936 -25.30 23.24 -6.39
CA VAL A 936 -25.93 22.56 -5.24
C VAL A 936 -24.83 21.97 -4.37
N LEU A 937 -24.88 22.25 -3.08
CA LEU A 937 -24.01 21.67 -2.06
C LEU A 937 -24.77 20.55 -1.36
N VAL A 938 -24.15 19.38 -1.26
CA VAL A 938 -24.63 18.27 -0.46
C VAL A 938 -23.60 17.98 0.61
N LYS A 939 -24.00 18.01 1.87
CA LYS A 939 -23.12 17.78 3.01
C LYS A 939 -23.60 16.61 3.84
N PHE A 940 -22.70 15.74 4.24
CA PHE A 940 -22.96 14.83 5.35
C PHE A 940 -22.93 15.62 6.66
N THR A 941 -24.09 15.80 7.29
CA THR A 941 -24.24 16.68 8.46
C THR A 941 -25.32 16.18 9.43
N TYR A 942 -25.54 16.89 10.54
CA TYR A 942 -26.68 16.72 11.44
C TYR A 942 -27.99 17.17 10.78
N TYR A 943 -29.08 16.48 11.10
CA TYR A 943 -30.41 17.07 10.93
C TYR A 943 -30.46 18.38 11.73
N GLY A 944 -30.86 19.49 11.11
CA GLY A 944 -30.88 20.75 11.85
C GLY A 944 -29.69 21.67 11.62
N ASP A 945 -28.56 21.19 11.10
CA ASP A 945 -27.42 22.07 10.76
C ASP A 945 -27.77 22.85 9.48
N ALA A 946 -28.47 23.97 9.66
CA ALA A 946 -29.06 24.76 8.59
C ALA A 946 -28.01 25.59 7.84
N ASP A 947 -26.82 25.77 8.42
CA ASP A 947 -25.73 26.51 7.80
C ASP A 947 -24.49 25.71 7.41
N PHE A 948 -24.46 24.40 7.63
CA PHE A 948 -23.36 23.49 7.25
C PHE A 948 -22.06 23.73 8.04
N ASN A 949 -22.17 24.11 9.31
CA ASN A 949 -21.02 24.28 10.21
C ASN A 949 -20.68 23.04 11.07
N ASP A 950 -21.41 21.92 10.85
CA ASP A 950 -21.31 20.65 11.59
C ASP A 950 -21.77 20.72 13.06
N VAL A 951 -22.49 21.76 13.45
CA VAL A 951 -23.05 21.97 14.80
C VAL A 951 -24.51 22.39 14.67
N VAL A 952 -25.37 21.87 15.53
CA VAL A 952 -26.76 22.35 15.66
C VAL A 952 -26.82 23.29 16.84
N ASP A 953 -27.14 24.56 16.63
CA ASP A 953 -27.23 25.53 17.71
C ASP A 953 -28.40 26.53 17.57
N PHE A 954 -28.36 27.60 18.36
CA PHE A 954 -29.40 28.61 18.37
C PHE A 954 -29.63 29.26 17.00
N ASP A 955 -28.57 29.44 16.21
CA ASP A 955 -28.67 30.09 14.91
C ASP A 955 -29.48 29.22 13.92
N ASP A 956 -29.44 27.89 14.06
CA ASP A 956 -30.26 26.97 13.26
C ASP A 956 -31.74 26.99 13.64
N TYR A 957 -32.03 27.01 14.94
CA TYR A 957 -33.41 27.16 15.44
C TYR A 957 -34.02 28.49 14.99
N SER A 958 -33.26 29.58 15.07
CA SER A 958 -33.71 30.90 14.62
C SER A 958 -34.09 30.92 13.13
N ARG A 959 -33.34 30.20 12.29
CA ARG A 959 -33.65 30.04 10.87
C ARG A 959 -34.89 29.17 10.64
N THR A 960 -35.02 28.07 11.37
CA THR A 960 -36.18 27.17 11.33
C THR A 960 -37.47 27.88 11.76
N ASP A 961 -37.42 28.65 12.85
CA ASP A 961 -38.50 29.51 13.32
C ASP A 961 -38.91 30.53 12.26
N GLY A 962 -37.93 31.18 11.63
CA GLY A 962 -38.16 32.10 10.52
C GLY A 962 -38.83 31.42 9.32
N GLY A 963 -38.37 30.22 8.97
CA GLY A 963 -38.92 29.43 7.88
C GLY A 963 -40.37 29.02 8.12
N PHE A 964 -40.68 28.53 9.31
CA PHE A 964 -42.05 28.18 9.72
C PHE A 964 -42.99 29.40 9.70
N ASN A 965 -42.58 30.50 10.33
CA ASN A 965 -43.42 31.69 10.47
C ASN A 965 -43.72 32.38 9.14
N ASP A 966 -42.76 32.36 8.21
CA ASP A 966 -42.87 33.01 6.90
C ASP A 966 -43.35 32.05 5.80
N GLY A 967 -43.53 30.75 6.10
CA GLY A 967 -43.88 29.73 5.11
C GLY A 967 -42.80 29.52 4.05
N ARG A 968 -41.52 29.60 4.43
CA ARG A 968 -40.38 29.32 3.55
C ARG A 968 -40.10 27.82 3.50
N THR A 969 -39.24 27.41 2.58
CA THR A 969 -38.92 25.99 2.29
C THR A 969 -37.42 25.84 2.07
N GLY A 970 -36.94 24.60 2.01
CA GLY A 970 -35.52 24.29 1.79
C GLY A 970 -34.68 24.29 3.06
N TRP A 971 -33.52 23.63 2.96
CA TRP A 971 -32.66 23.27 4.09
C TRP A 971 -32.29 24.44 5.00
N LEU A 972 -31.84 25.56 4.41
CA LEU A 972 -31.47 26.78 5.16
C LEU A 972 -32.61 27.32 6.04
N ASN A 973 -33.87 27.08 5.65
CA ASN A 973 -35.04 27.58 6.35
C ASN A 973 -35.66 26.55 7.31
N GLY A 974 -35.06 25.36 7.45
CA GLY A 974 -35.50 24.34 8.40
C GLY A 974 -36.36 23.21 7.83
N ASP A 975 -36.38 23.01 6.51
CA ASP A 975 -37.03 21.84 5.86
C ASP A 975 -36.02 20.70 5.76
N PHE A 976 -35.80 20.00 6.88
CA PHE A 976 -34.74 19.01 7.08
C PHE A 976 -35.12 17.62 6.61
N ASP A 977 -36.41 17.36 6.40
CA ASP A 977 -36.88 16.15 5.73
C ASP A 977 -37.05 16.35 4.20
N GLY A 978 -36.96 17.59 3.71
CA GLY A 978 -36.97 17.95 2.30
C GLY A 978 -38.33 17.72 1.63
N ASN A 979 -39.43 17.75 2.39
CA ASN A 979 -40.78 17.55 1.86
C ASN A 979 -41.39 18.85 1.27
N GLY A 980 -40.70 19.99 1.43
CA GLY A 980 -41.11 21.29 0.91
C GLY A 980 -41.98 22.10 1.88
N ILE A 981 -42.07 21.72 3.15
CA ILE A 981 -42.83 22.39 4.20
C ILE A 981 -42.00 22.34 5.47
N VAL A 982 -41.77 23.50 6.10
CA VAL A 982 -41.24 23.53 7.47
C VAL A 982 -42.39 23.31 8.43
N ASP A 983 -42.41 22.17 9.12
CA ASP A 983 -43.45 21.86 10.10
C ASP A 983 -42.92 21.11 11.33
N PHE A 984 -43.84 20.52 12.10
CA PHE A 984 -43.50 19.82 13.34
C PHE A 984 -42.50 18.67 13.13
N ASP A 985 -42.53 18.00 11.98
CA ASP A 985 -41.64 16.88 11.70
C ASP A 985 -40.18 17.36 11.59
N ASP A 986 -39.94 18.56 11.06
CA ASP A 986 -38.61 19.17 11.02
C ASP A 986 -38.11 19.59 12.40
N TYR A 987 -38.97 20.17 13.24
CA TYR A 987 -38.63 20.48 14.63
C TYR A 987 -38.22 19.22 15.39
N SER A 988 -38.90 18.09 15.12
CA SER A 988 -38.53 16.81 15.74
C SER A 988 -37.13 16.33 15.31
N LEU A 989 -36.70 16.62 14.07
CA LEU A 989 -35.39 16.24 13.55
C LEU A 989 -34.26 17.08 14.15
N ILE A 990 -34.42 18.42 14.17
CA ILE A 990 -33.44 19.33 14.78
C ILE A 990 -33.35 19.13 16.30
N ASP A 991 -34.47 18.91 17.00
CA ASP A 991 -34.47 18.62 18.44
C ASP A 991 -33.72 17.33 18.75
N GLN A 992 -33.90 16.29 17.94
CA GLN A 992 -33.18 15.03 18.14
C GLN A 992 -31.67 15.26 17.97
N ALA A 993 -31.26 15.93 16.90
CA ALA A 993 -29.85 16.18 16.64
C ALA A 993 -29.22 17.10 17.69
N PHE A 994 -29.87 18.19 18.06
CA PHE A 994 -29.38 19.12 19.08
C PHE A 994 -29.07 18.41 20.41
N ASN A 995 -29.95 17.51 20.83
CA ASN A 995 -29.83 16.77 22.09
C ASN A 995 -28.80 15.63 22.03
N THR A 996 -28.32 15.26 20.85
CA THR A 996 -27.52 14.03 20.67
C THR A 996 -26.26 14.21 19.84
N GLN A 997 -26.00 15.42 19.34
CA GLN A 997 -24.72 15.78 18.75
C GLN A 997 -23.60 15.66 19.78
N SER A 998 -22.42 15.26 19.31
CA SER A 998 -21.21 15.02 20.09
C SER A 998 -20.03 15.75 19.48
#